data_AF-A0AAD9NX48-F1
#
_entry.id   AF-A0AAD9NX48-F1
#
_cell.length_a   1.000
_cell.length_b   1.000
_cell.length_c   1.000
_cell.angle_alpha   90.00
_cell.angle_beta   90.00
_cell.angle_gamma   90.00
#
_symmetry.space_group_name_H-M   'P 1'
#
loop_
_entity.id
_entity.type
_entity.pdbx_description
1 polymer ?
#
loop_
_entity_poly.entity_id
_entity_poly.type
_entity_poly.pdbx_seq_one_letter_code
_entity_poly.pdbx_strand_id
1 'polypeptide(L)'
;MGDDAESLKHHHPQYPLPEEIRKMARDETVCKYCGVSYLIHNEIKALEEKLKDKERQLAYYEGTEAREAKLTEELRQLRDAMEKCDLNLTAKDTVITALQGDLKAKDEILQNVKNQLEKSNKQLAEAMQQVATFRTKDVSLCERLAAALADLIQQKNALKSLQILVQDKDRLLKDECDKINTFVKSAGERLTKEKQKADSRTAELEADNKSLQEKQTELRQELVGKEKQINELKDANTMSSKLAEGKTQLESDKRELLGRMNEVADRNNVLKLENDALQQTVRKQTSELEQSRLLQLKVQQAAEQVVAKLKQELALCQMDLSSQREKVEKLESAYEDRERLKEEVERMSSFNALRSDEVSEALHQAQSDLEALKSEREMMITAHQNQIEQLRESFKRRVADVDKWPEKMEEVCRKEREKHAQEMSSLEENLNEGFTSEMQIQKQKYDELVEKYRGQMREAENKLKLSLREKHHAEMNALHQQMAASKGRFQEAEDSLRQEVASLKKIITDLERKLASVDMDGGGRVEQLTGQLHELNMQLSQLKELNSQLEAQHSTAVEEIAFLQETVRRECEERFELTEALSDVKQELLGFKRLPGGHGNVPRRNNSLPDVVGDEKQLRTLSRRGSPLTTVGSSRPSGHTSARSVGSARSSLATRPEELVLFRKAKQSRVPDVASKERGAGEGKGLKGGSISESRRRIAHAVARRASDQTL
;
A
#
# COMPACT_ATOMS: atom_id res chain seq x y z
N MET A 1 79.69 70.94 73.42
CA MET A 1 80.21 69.84 74.26
C MET A 1 81.25 69.17 73.39
N GLY A 2 82.55 69.30 73.65
CA GLY A 2 83.17 69.49 74.96
C GLY A 2 83.76 68.14 75.39
N ASP A 3 85.03 68.00 75.74
CA ASP A 3 86.02 69.07 76.06
C ASP A 3 87.37 68.84 75.34
N ASP A 4 88.33 69.74 75.60
CA ASP A 4 89.65 69.76 74.98
C ASP A 4 90.47 68.49 75.28
N ALA A 5 90.58 67.62 74.27
CA ALA A 5 91.68 66.67 74.21
C ALA A 5 92.91 67.39 73.62
N GLU A 6 93.89 67.74 74.47
CA GLU A 6 95.15 68.35 74.03
C GLU A 6 95.78 67.54 72.89
N SER A 7 96.32 68.24 71.89
CA SER A 7 97.02 67.60 70.77
C SER A 7 98.41 67.11 71.20
N LEU A 8 98.41 66.08 72.05
CA LEU A 8 99.54 65.18 72.26
C LEU A 8 99.91 64.58 70.90
N LYS A 9 100.83 65.25 70.20
CA LYS A 9 101.30 64.87 68.87
C LYS A 9 101.70 63.40 68.87
N HIS A 10 100.83 62.57 68.31
CA HIS A 10 100.93 61.13 68.44
C HIS A 10 102.05 60.62 67.55
N HIS A 11 103.28 60.68 68.07
CA HIS A 11 104.51 60.56 67.29
C HIS A 11 104.69 59.11 66.85
N HIS A 12 104.13 58.77 65.69
CA HIS A 12 104.48 57.54 65.01
C HIS A 12 105.99 57.53 64.71
N PRO A 13 106.71 56.46 65.08
CA PRO A 13 108.08 56.26 64.60
C PRO A 13 108.06 56.15 63.07
N GLN A 14 108.83 57.00 62.38
CA GLN A 14 108.94 56.95 60.91
C GLN A 14 109.76 55.76 60.40
N TYR A 15 110.49 55.09 61.29
CA TYR A 15 111.33 53.93 60.99
C TYR A 15 110.93 52.73 61.85
N PRO A 16 110.97 51.51 61.32
CA PRO A 16 110.81 50.31 62.13
C PRO A 16 111.97 50.18 63.11
N LEU A 17 111.76 49.49 64.24
CA LEU A 17 112.83 49.26 65.21
C LEU A 17 113.94 48.38 64.60
N PRO A 18 115.21 48.63 64.97
CA PRO A 18 116.34 47.77 64.59
C PRO A 18 116.09 46.29 64.89
N GLU A 19 116.65 45.43 64.05
CA GLU A 19 116.39 43.98 64.10
C GLU A 19 116.82 43.36 65.43
N GLU A 20 117.84 43.92 66.07
CA GLU A 20 118.41 43.50 67.35
C GLU A 20 117.37 43.66 68.46
N ILE A 21 116.79 44.85 68.57
CA ILE A 21 115.77 45.18 69.58
C ILE A 21 114.47 44.40 69.31
N ARG A 22 114.15 44.13 68.03
CA ARG A 22 113.00 43.32 67.63
C ARG A 22 113.16 41.82 67.90
N LYS A 23 114.38 41.35 68.18
CA LYS A 23 114.72 39.93 68.46
C LYS A 23 115.06 39.65 69.93
N MET A 24 115.15 40.67 70.78
CA MET A 24 115.36 40.52 72.24
C MET A 24 114.26 39.68 72.90
N ALA A 25 114.60 38.98 74.00
CA ALA A 25 113.65 38.22 74.77
C ALA A 25 112.76 39.13 75.63
N ARG A 26 111.53 38.69 75.95
CA ARG A 26 110.53 39.56 76.61
C ARG A 26 110.89 39.92 78.05
N ASP A 27 111.69 39.10 78.71
CA ASP A 27 112.28 39.35 80.02
C ASP A 27 113.44 40.37 79.98
N GLU A 28 113.99 40.67 78.80
CA GLU A 28 114.97 41.74 78.57
C GLU A 28 114.30 43.08 78.23
N THR A 29 113.13 43.05 77.55
CA THR A 29 112.38 44.27 77.20
C THR A 29 111.49 44.81 78.33
N VAL A 30 111.36 44.07 79.44
CA VAL A 30 110.49 44.42 80.58
C VAL A 30 111.27 45.04 81.75
N CYS A 31 110.72 46.14 82.30
CA CYS A 31 111.28 46.79 83.48
C CYS A 31 111.14 45.90 84.73
N LYS A 32 112.28 45.49 85.30
CA LYS A 32 112.36 44.61 86.48
C LYS A 32 111.73 45.16 87.77
N TYR A 33 111.39 46.46 87.82
CA TYR A 33 110.79 47.10 88.98
C TYR A 33 109.25 47.27 88.91
N CYS A 34 108.67 47.33 87.70
CA CYS A 34 107.24 47.58 87.53
C CYS A 34 106.53 46.63 86.54
N GLY A 35 107.24 45.71 85.88
CA GLY A 35 106.66 44.76 84.92
C GLY A 35 106.22 45.36 83.58
N VAL A 36 106.43 46.67 83.40
CA VAL A 36 106.08 47.44 82.20
C VAL A 36 107.15 47.23 81.12
N SER A 37 106.76 46.84 79.90
CA SER A 37 107.69 46.72 78.77
C SER A 37 108.07 48.11 78.22
N TYR A 38 109.37 48.30 77.96
CA TYR A 38 109.89 49.50 77.31
C TYR A 38 109.43 49.63 75.84
N LEU A 39 108.85 48.57 75.27
CA LEU A 39 108.32 48.53 73.91
C LEU A 39 106.77 48.59 73.85
N ILE A 40 106.08 48.89 74.95
CA ILE A 40 104.60 48.84 75.03
C ILE A 40 103.87 49.53 73.89
N HIS A 41 104.29 50.71 73.42
CA HIS A 41 103.60 51.37 72.30
C HIS A 41 103.68 50.55 70.99
N ASN A 42 104.79 49.82 70.78
CA ASN A 42 104.95 48.91 69.66
C ASN A 42 104.20 47.58 69.89
N GLU A 43 104.15 47.07 71.12
CA GLU A 43 103.33 45.90 71.47
C GLU A 43 101.84 46.19 71.27
N ILE A 44 101.34 47.35 71.71
CA ILE A 44 99.97 47.82 71.48
C ILE A 44 99.71 47.99 69.99
N LYS A 45 100.55 48.74 69.24
CA LYS A 45 100.35 48.94 67.80
C LYS A 45 100.40 47.63 67.00
N ALA A 46 101.22 46.67 67.42
CA ALA A 46 101.26 45.33 66.83
C ALA A 46 100.05 44.47 67.22
N LEU A 47 99.38 44.73 68.35
CA LEU A 47 98.10 44.12 68.71
C LEU A 47 96.94 44.80 67.98
N GLU A 48 96.97 46.12 67.78
CA GLU A 48 95.98 46.88 67.00
C GLU A 48 95.95 46.44 65.54
N GLU A 49 97.11 46.32 64.86
CA GLU A 49 97.12 45.81 63.48
C GLU A 49 96.73 44.32 63.41
N LYS A 50 97.11 43.49 64.38
CA LYS A 50 96.61 42.10 64.48
C LYS A 50 95.10 42.04 64.69
N LEU A 51 94.53 42.97 65.46
CA LEU A 51 93.10 43.06 65.71
C LEU A 51 92.36 43.50 64.44
N LYS A 52 92.85 44.54 63.74
CA LYS A 52 92.36 44.93 62.41
C LYS A 52 92.46 43.79 61.39
N ASP A 53 93.55 43.03 61.38
CA ASP A 53 93.69 41.85 60.52
C ASP A 53 92.71 40.72 60.88
N LYS A 54 92.35 40.58 62.16
CA LYS A 54 91.32 39.63 62.60
C LYS A 54 89.91 40.12 62.31
N GLU A 55 89.63 41.40 62.42
CA GLU A 55 88.37 42.02 61.98
C GLU A 55 88.19 41.91 60.46
N ARG A 56 89.25 42.19 59.67
CA ARG A 56 89.28 41.96 58.21
C ARG A 56 89.01 40.49 57.86
N GLN A 57 89.59 39.55 58.61
CA GLN A 57 89.35 38.11 58.42
C GLN A 57 87.92 37.69 58.81
N LEU A 58 87.38 38.19 59.92
CA LEU A 58 86.00 37.91 60.34
C LEU A 58 84.98 38.44 59.33
N ALA A 59 85.10 39.71 58.91
CA ALA A 59 84.22 40.29 57.90
C ALA A 59 84.31 39.58 56.54
N TYR A 60 85.49 39.04 56.18
CA TYR A 60 85.63 38.16 55.02
C TYR A 60 84.88 36.84 55.21
N TYR A 61 85.03 36.17 56.36
CA TYR A 61 84.37 34.90 56.65
C TYR A 61 82.84 35.03 56.74
N GLU A 62 82.32 36.06 57.40
CA GLU A 62 80.90 36.42 57.42
C GLU A 62 80.36 36.63 55.98
N GLY A 63 81.13 37.32 55.13
CA GLY A 63 80.83 37.51 53.72
C GLY A 63 80.89 36.22 52.87
N THR A 64 81.63 35.20 53.31
CA THR A 64 81.60 33.85 52.69
C THR A 64 80.43 33.01 53.21
N GLU A 65 80.14 33.02 54.51
CA GLU A 65 79.04 32.26 55.12
C GLU A 65 77.68 32.74 54.58
N ALA A 66 77.46 34.06 54.51
CA ALA A 66 76.25 34.63 53.91
C ALA A 66 76.09 34.27 52.42
N ARG A 67 77.20 34.05 51.69
CA ARG A 67 77.20 33.61 50.29
C ARG A 67 76.89 32.11 50.18
N GLU A 68 77.50 31.29 51.04
CA GLU A 68 77.29 29.84 51.07
C GLU A 68 75.85 29.49 51.49
N ALA A 69 75.28 30.20 52.48
CA ALA A 69 73.88 30.07 52.85
C ALA A 69 72.93 30.40 51.68
N LYS A 70 73.20 31.49 50.94
CA LYS A 70 72.42 31.88 49.75
C LYS A 70 72.53 30.84 48.62
N LEU A 71 73.73 30.37 48.32
CA LEU A 71 73.97 29.31 47.32
C LEU A 71 73.32 27.98 47.73
N THR A 72 73.31 27.65 49.01
CA THR A 72 72.68 26.43 49.54
C THR A 72 71.16 26.47 49.36
N GLU A 73 70.53 27.61 49.62
CA GLU A 73 69.08 27.80 49.38
C GLU A 73 68.74 27.82 47.88
N GLU A 74 69.57 28.45 47.04
CA GLU A 74 69.42 28.38 45.57
C GLU A 74 69.54 26.92 45.06
N LEU A 75 70.52 26.16 45.55
CA LEU A 75 70.67 24.72 45.27
C LEU A 75 69.54 23.86 45.84
N ARG A 76 68.79 24.35 46.84
CA ARG A 76 67.58 23.68 47.35
C ARG A 76 66.41 23.95 46.42
N GLN A 77 66.14 25.21 46.09
CA GLN A 77 65.09 25.63 45.17
C GLN A 77 65.24 25.01 43.77
N LEU A 78 66.47 24.88 43.27
CA LEU A 78 66.75 24.20 41.99
C LEU A 78 66.46 22.69 42.04
N ARG A 79 66.65 22.02 43.19
CA ARG A 79 66.28 20.61 43.37
C ARG A 79 64.77 20.43 43.47
N ASP A 80 64.08 21.25 44.27
CA ASP A 80 62.62 21.27 44.35
C ASP A 80 61.98 21.48 42.97
N ALA A 81 62.57 22.36 42.14
CA ALA A 81 62.12 22.61 40.78
C ALA A 81 62.39 21.43 39.83
N MET A 82 63.52 20.73 39.98
CA MET A 82 63.90 19.56 39.18
C MET A 82 62.97 18.37 39.45
N GLU A 83 62.78 17.99 40.71
CA GLU A 83 61.85 16.91 41.11
C GLU A 83 60.42 17.21 40.63
N LYS A 84 59.99 18.47 40.73
CA LYS A 84 58.70 18.92 40.18
C LYS A 84 58.63 18.80 38.65
N CYS A 85 59.74 18.94 37.93
CA CYS A 85 59.77 18.70 36.48
C CYS A 85 59.67 17.20 36.17
N ASP A 86 60.39 16.34 36.90
CA ASP A 86 60.38 14.89 36.69
C ASP A 86 59.01 14.26 37.00
N LEU A 87 58.33 14.74 38.04
CA LEU A 87 56.93 14.38 38.33
C LEU A 87 55.96 14.83 37.21
N ASN A 88 56.23 15.97 36.56
CA ASN A 88 55.45 16.43 35.41
C ASN A 88 55.79 15.69 34.09
N LEU A 89 57.01 15.17 33.94
CA LEU A 89 57.41 14.35 32.80
C LEU A 89 56.80 12.95 32.90
N THR A 90 57.00 12.26 34.03
CA THR A 90 56.41 10.94 34.29
C THR A 90 54.87 10.95 34.18
N ALA A 91 54.20 11.99 34.69
CA ALA A 91 52.76 12.17 34.49
C ALA A 91 52.39 12.28 33.00
N LYS A 92 53.14 13.04 32.19
CA LYS A 92 52.90 13.12 30.73
C LYS A 92 53.16 11.81 30.02
N ASP A 93 54.18 11.05 30.42
CA ASP A 93 54.47 9.73 29.83
C ASP A 93 53.36 8.71 30.09
N THR A 94 52.72 8.73 31.27
CA THR A 94 51.53 7.91 31.52
C THR A 94 50.34 8.29 30.63
N VAL A 95 50.15 9.59 30.34
CA VAL A 95 49.11 10.06 29.40
C VAL A 95 49.45 9.68 27.96
N ILE A 96 50.71 9.82 27.53
CA ILE A 96 51.17 9.45 26.18
C ILE A 96 51.00 7.95 25.94
N THR A 97 51.39 7.11 26.91
CA THR A 97 51.27 5.65 26.80
C THR A 97 49.80 5.18 26.80
N ALA A 98 48.92 5.83 27.56
CA ALA A 98 47.47 5.60 27.48
C ALA A 98 46.91 5.95 26.09
N LEU A 99 47.21 7.14 25.56
CA LEU A 99 46.76 7.58 24.24
C LEU A 99 47.30 6.69 23.09
N GLN A 100 48.52 6.15 23.24
CA GLN A 100 49.06 5.15 22.31
C GLN A 100 48.32 3.80 22.37
N GLY A 101 47.74 3.44 23.51
CA GLY A 101 46.85 2.28 23.65
C GLY A 101 45.52 2.52 22.95
N ASP A 102 44.87 3.64 23.22
CA ASP A 102 43.61 4.03 22.59
C ASP A 102 43.73 4.11 21.06
N LEU A 103 44.81 4.71 20.53
CA LEU A 103 45.03 4.83 19.10
C LEU A 103 45.10 3.45 18.41
N LYS A 104 45.83 2.49 18.99
CA LYS A 104 45.90 1.11 18.47
C LYS A 104 44.53 0.43 18.47
N ALA A 105 43.75 0.59 19.54
CA ALA A 105 42.39 0.05 19.62
C ALA A 105 41.46 0.67 18.55
N LYS A 106 41.63 1.97 18.24
CA LYS A 106 40.90 2.62 17.15
C LYS A 106 41.34 2.12 15.77
N ASP A 107 42.63 1.90 15.54
CA ASP A 107 43.15 1.33 14.29
C ASP A 107 42.64 -0.09 14.03
N GLU A 108 42.61 -0.95 15.07
CA GLU A 108 42.03 -2.30 14.98
C GLU A 108 40.53 -2.27 14.64
N ILE A 109 39.76 -1.38 15.26
CA ILE A 109 38.34 -1.15 14.95
C ILE A 109 38.17 -0.67 13.51
N LEU A 110 38.95 0.32 13.06
CA LEU A 110 38.92 0.83 11.69
C LEU A 110 39.24 -0.26 10.66
N GLN A 111 40.21 -1.13 10.96
CA GLN A 111 40.55 -2.23 10.06
C GLN A 111 39.45 -3.31 10.02
N ASN A 112 38.80 -3.60 11.15
CA ASN A 112 37.63 -4.48 11.18
C ASN A 112 36.45 -3.90 10.35
N VAL A 113 36.16 -2.60 10.49
CA VAL A 113 35.11 -1.93 9.72
C VAL A 113 35.42 -1.93 8.21
N LYS A 114 36.67 -1.69 7.79
CA LYS A 114 37.10 -1.83 6.39
C LYS A 114 36.85 -3.25 5.85
N ASN A 115 37.25 -4.27 6.60
CA ASN A 115 37.04 -5.67 6.24
C ASN A 115 35.55 -6.03 6.10
N GLN A 116 34.69 -5.47 6.96
CA GLN A 116 33.23 -5.65 6.87
C GLN A 116 32.64 -4.94 5.66
N LEU A 117 33.05 -3.70 5.38
CA LEU A 117 32.63 -2.93 4.19
C LEU A 117 33.00 -3.66 2.89
N GLU A 118 34.21 -4.21 2.79
CA GLU A 118 34.61 -5.04 1.64
C GLU A 118 33.71 -6.28 1.46
N LYS A 119 33.37 -6.95 2.56
CA LYS A 119 32.50 -8.13 2.54
C LYS A 119 31.08 -7.77 2.07
N SER A 120 30.50 -6.69 2.61
CA SER A 120 29.20 -6.19 2.21
C SER A 120 29.17 -5.74 0.74
N ASN A 121 30.23 -5.08 0.26
CA ASN A 121 30.33 -4.68 -1.15
C ASN A 121 30.42 -5.89 -2.10
N LYS A 122 31.12 -6.97 -1.71
CA LYS A 122 31.13 -8.24 -2.47
C LYS A 122 29.73 -8.87 -2.53
N GLN A 123 29.04 -8.96 -1.40
CA GLN A 123 27.66 -9.48 -1.33
C GLN A 123 26.67 -8.64 -2.16
N LEU A 124 26.82 -7.31 -2.17
CA LEU A 124 26.02 -6.42 -3.00
C LEU A 124 26.29 -6.65 -4.50
N ALA A 125 27.56 -6.80 -4.91
CA ALA A 125 27.92 -7.08 -6.29
C ALA A 125 27.37 -8.45 -6.76
N GLU A 126 27.46 -9.48 -5.92
CA GLU A 126 26.86 -10.80 -6.16
C GLU A 126 25.34 -10.73 -6.31
N ALA A 127 24.65 -9.97 -5.45
CA ALA A 127 23.22 -9.76 -5.52
C ALA A 127 22.80 -8.98 -6.79
N MET A 128 23.55 -7.94 -7.17
CA MET A 128 23.34 -7.20 -8.42
C MET A 128 23.53 -8.09 -9.65
N GLN A 129 24.54 -8.97 -9.64
CA GLN A 129 24.76 -9.95 -10.71
C GLN A 129 23.61 -10.96 -10.78
N GLN A 130 23.12 -11.46 -9.64
CA GLN A 130 21.95 -12.35 -9.60
C GLN A 130 20.72 -11.66 -10.20
N VAL A 131 20.39 -10.43 -9.80
CA VAL A 131 19.29 -9.63 -10.37
C VAL A 131 19.44 -9.45 -11.89
N ALA A 132 20.65 -9.21 -12.39
CA ALA A 132 20.91 -9.15 -13.83
C ALA A 132 20.61 -10.49 -14.53
N THR A 133 21.01 -11.64 -13.96
CA THR A 133 20.68 -12.97 -14.52
C THR A 133 19.19 -13.33 -14.42
N PHE A 134 18.46 -12.79 -13.44
CA PHE A 134 17.02 -12.97 -13.37
C PHE A 134 16.30 -12.11 -14.43
N ARG A 135 16.75 -10.87 -14.66
CA ARG A 135 16.22 -10.01 -15.74
C ARG A 135 16.44 -10.61 -17.13
N THR A 136 17.61 -11.16 -17.44
CA THR A 136 17.83 -11.81 -18.76
C THR A 136 17.01 -13.10 -18.93
N LYS A 137 16.83 -13.88 -17.85
CA LYS A 137 15.89 -15.01 -17.85
C LYS A 137 14.46 -14.53 -18.13
N ASP A 138 13.98 -13.53 -17.41
CA ASP A 138 12.61 -13.01 -17.52
C ASP A 138 12.29 -12.51 -18.95
N VAL A 139 13.21 -11.74 -19.56
CA VAL A 139 13.12 -11.36 -20.99
C VAL A 139 13.00 -12.60 -21.88
N SER A 140 13.85 -13.61 -21.72
CA SER A 140 13.76 -14.86 -22.51
C SER A 140 12.50 -15.69 -22.23
N LEU A 141 11.86 -15.53 -21.06
CA LEU A 141 10.55 -16.12 -20.78
C LEU A 141 9.45 -15.38 -21.55
N CYS A 142 9.46 -14.05 -21.54
CA CYS A 142 8.55 -13.21 -22.29
C CYS A 142 8.64 -13.46 -23.80
N GLU A 143 9.85 -13.52 -24.36
CA GLU A 143 10.09 -13.80 -25.79
C GLU A 143 9.51 -15.17 -26.21
N ARG A 144 9.81 -16.24 -25.46
CA ARG A 144 9.28 -17.58 -25.74
C ARG A 144 7.76 -17.66 -25.57
N LEU A 145 7.20 -16.93 -24.61
CA LEU A 145 5.74 -16.90 -24.38
C LEU A 145 5.02 -16.11 -25.49
N ALA A 146 5.62 -15.03 -25.99
CA ALA A 146 5.12 -14.30 -27.16
C ALA A 146 5.17 -15.17 -28.44
N ALA A 147 6.25 -15.92 -28.65
CA ALA A 147 6.35 -16.88 -29.76
C ALA A 147 5.28 -17.97 -29.68
N ALA A 148 5.14 -18.64 -28.52
CA ALA A 148 4.13 -19.68 -28.33
C ALA A 148 2.68 -19.13 -28.48
N LEU A 149 2.44 -17.86 -28.13
CA LEU A 149 1.15 -17.20 -28.36
C LEU A 149 0.90 -16.92 -29.84
N ALA A 150 1.92 -16.56 -30.62
CA ALA A 150 1.84 -16.44 -32.07
C ALA A 150 1.55 -17.80 -32.74
N ASP A 151 2.24 -18.87 -32.33
CA ASP A 151 2.00 -20.24 -32.80
C ASP A 151 0.55 -20.68 -32.53
N LEU A 152 0.03 -20.41 -31.33
CA LEU A 152 -1.38 -20.71 -30.98
C LEU A 152 -2.38 -19.91 -31.82
N ILE A 153 -2.08 -18.65 -32.17
CA ILE A 153 -2.91 -17.86 -33.10
C ILE A 153 -2.86 -18.47 -34.52
N GLN A 154 -1.68 -18.89 -34.99
CA GLN A 154 -1.53 -19.55 -36.28
C GLN A 154 -2.29 -20.89 -36.34
N GLN A 155 -2.17 -21.73 -35.31
CA GLN A 155 -2.92 -23.00 -35.21
C GLN A 155 -4.43 -22.76 -35.14
N LYS A 156 -4.89 -21.77 -34.36
CA LYS A 156 -6.31 -21.36 -34.30
C LYS A 156 -6.85 -20.91 -35.65
N ASN A 157 -6.05 -20.19 -36.44
CA ASN A 157 -6.42 -19.75 -37.77
C ASN A 157 -6.43 -20.92 -38.77
N ALA A 158 -5.47 -21.83 -38.71
CA ALA A 158 -5.46 -23.06 -39.51
C ALA A 158 -6.68 -23.95 -39.20
N LEU A 159 -7.04 -24.11 -37.93
CA LEU A 159 -8.24 -24.83 -37.50
C LEU A 159 -9.53 -24.19 -38.03
N LYS A 160 -9.63 -22.84 -38.07
CA LYS A 160 -10.75 -22.15 -38.73
C LYS A 160 -10.81 -22.44 -40.23
N SER A 161 -9.67 -22.41 -40.93
CA SER A 161 -9.63 -22.73 -42.37
C SER A 161 -10.06 -24.18 -42.64
N LEU A 162 -9.64 -25.12 -41.79
CA LEU A 162 -10.10 -26.52 -41.85
C LEU A 162 -11.59 -26.65 -41.54
N GLN A 163 -12.11 -25.92 -40.55
CA GLN A 163 -13.54 -25.90 -40.22
C GLN A 163 -14.39 -25.42 -41.39
N ILE A 164 -13.98 -24.34 -42.07
CA ILE A 164 -14.66 -23.83 -43.28
C ILE A 164 -14.61 -24.88 -44.39
N LEU A 165 -13.43 -25.47 -44.65
CA LEU A 165 -13.28 -26.50 -45.68
C LEU A 165 -14.14 -27.74 -45.40
N VAL A 166 -14.28 -28.17 -44.14
CA VAL A 166 -15.19 -29.27 -43.76
C VAL A 166 -16.65 -28.86 -43.99
N GLN A 167 -17.06 -27.65 -43.59
CA GLN A 167 -18.43 -27.16 -43.83
C GLN A 167 -18.78 -27.08 -45.32
N ASP A 168 -17.84 -26.64 -46.17
CA ASP A 168 -18.01 -26.64 -47.63
C ASP A 168 -18.10 -28.06 -48.19
N LYS A 169 -17.34 -29.03 -47.64
CA LYS A 169 -17.41 -30.44 -48.05
C LYS A 169 -18.68 -31.13 -47.59
N ASP A 170 -19.14 -30.90 -46.36
CA ASP A 170 -20.42 -31.40 -45.86
C ASP A 170 -21.59 -30.86 -46.68
N ARG A 171 -21.53 -29.57 -47.06
CA ARG A 171 -22.50 -28.95 -47.98
C ARG A 171 -22.48 -29.62 -49.35
N LEU A 172 -21.32 -29.76 -49.98
CA LEU A 172 -21.20 -30.41 -51.30
C LEU A 172 -21.66 -31.87 -51.26
N LEU A 173 -21.30 -32.62 -50.21
CA LEU A 173 -21.78 -33.99 -50.02
C LEU A 173 -23.30 -34.04 -49.88
N LYS A 174 -23.90 -33.09 -49.15
CA LYS A 174 -25.36 -32.99 -49.03
C LYS A 174 -26.04 -32.64 -50.35
N ASP A 175 -25.51 -31.66 -51.09
CA ASP A 175 -26.01 -31.27 -52.40
C ASP A 175 -25.93 -32.46 -53.40
N GLU A 176 -24.87 -33.28 -53.36
CA GLU A 176 -24.78 -34.53 -54.15
C GLU A 176 -25.72 -35.64 -53.62
N CYS A 177 -25.89 -35.79 -52.30
CA CYS A 177 -26.85 -36.74 -51.74
C CYS A 177 -28.29 -36.40 -52.16
N ASP A 178 -28.65 -35.11 -52.20
CA ASP A 178 -29.98 -34.68 -52.64
C ASP A 178 -30.16 -34.82 -54.16
N LYS A 179 -29.11 -34.63 -54.98
CA LYS A 179 -29.11 -35.01 -56.42
C LYS A 179 -29.29 -36.52 -56.62
N ILE A 180 -28.57 -37.35 -55.87
CA ILE A 180 -28.70 -38.82 -55.94
C ILE A 180 -30.11 -39.24 -55.49
N ASN A 181 -30.64 -38.68 -54.41
CA ASN A 181 -31.98 -38.97 -53.88
C ASN A 181 -33.09 -38.56 -54.88
N THR A 182 -32.98 -37.39 -55.50
CA THR A 182 -33.92 -36.95 -56.54
C THR A 182 -33.79 -37.77 -57.83
N PHE A 183 -32.57 -38.12 -58.26
CA PHE A 183 -32.34 -39.04 -59.37
C PHE A 183 -32.97 -40.41 -59.09
N VAL A 184 -32.68 -41.03 -57.95
CA VAL A 184 -33.22 -42.34 -57.53
C VAL A 184 -34.75 -42.32 -57.44
N LYS A 185 -35.36 -41.24 -56.92
CA LYS A 185 -36.82 -41.06 -56.97
C LYS A 185 -37.35 -41.02 -58.41
N SER A 186 -36.76 -40.18 -59.26
CA SER A 186 -37.18 -40.06 -60.67
C SER A 186 -36.96 -41.35 -61.48
N ALA A 187 -35.94 -42.14 -61.12
CA ALA A 187 -35.65 -43.45 -61.71
C ALA A 187 -36.63 -44.51 -61.19
N GLY A 188 -36.98 -44.51 -59.90
CA GLY A 188 -38.02 -45.37 -59.33
C GLY A 188 -39.41 -45.06 -59.90
N GLU A 189 -39.75 -43.78 -60.09
CA GLU A 189 -40.96 -43.37 -60.81
C GLU A 189 -40.96 -43.83 -62.28
N ARG A 190 -39.81 -43.74 -62.96
CA ARG A 190 -39.68 -44.19 -64.34
C ARG A 190 -39.80 -45.70 -64.45
N LEU A 191 -39.11 -46.44 -63.58
CA LEU A 191 -39.17 -47.90 -63.51
C LEU A 191 -40.55 -48.41 -63.07
N THR A 192 -41.30 -47.68 -62.25
CA THR A 192 -42.70 -48.03 -61.94
C THR A 192 -43.64 -47.73 -63.11
N LYS A 193 -43.44 -46.63 -63.85
CA LYS A 193 -44.18 -46.35 -65.10
C LYS A 193 -43.82 -47.33 -66.23
N GLU A 194 -42.56 -47.73 -66.35
CA GLU A 194 -42.08 -48.75 -67.28
C GLU A 194 -42.54 -50.15 -66.86
N LYS A 195 -42.56 -50.47 -65.55
CA LYS A 195 -43.21 -51.69 -65.05
C LYS A 195 -44.70 -51.68 -65.34
N GLN A 196 -45.43 -50.60 -65.13
CA GLN A 196 -46.86 -50.53 -65.47
C GLN A 196 -47.12 -50.71 -66.97
N LYS A 197 -46.26 -50.13 -67.83
CA LYS A 197 -46.28 -50.37 -69.29
C LYS A 197 -45.87 -51.79 -69.66
N ALA A 198 -44.95 -52.41 -68.92
CA ALA A 198 -44.53 -53.79 -69.14
C ALA A 198 -45.62 -54.76 -68.66
N ASP A 199 -46.25 -54.51 -67.52
CA ASP A 199 -47.39 -55.25 -66.98
C ASP A 199 -48.59 -55.17 -67.95
N SER A 200 -48.90 -53.97 -68.47
CA SER A 200 -49.95 -53.79 -69.49
C SER A 200 -49.54 -54.43 -70.82
N ARG A 201 -48.29 -54.28 -71.27
CA ARG A 201 -47.80 -54.90 -72.50
C ARG A 201 -47.64 -56.41 -72.35
N THR A 202 -47.48 -56.98 -71.15
CA THR A 202 -47.57 -58.43 -70.92
C THR A 202 -49.00 -58.90 -70.86
N ALA A 203 -49.96 -58.11 -70.36
CA ALA A 203 -51.37 -58.46 -70.50
C ALA A 203 -51.83 -58.41 -71.97
N GLU A 204 -51.40 -57.39 -72.72
CA GLU A 204 -51.56 -57.32 -74.18
C GLU A 204 -50.83 -58.48 -74.87
N LEU A 205 -49.59 -58.79 -74.49
CA LEU A 205 -48.83 -59.91 -75.06
C LEU A 205 -49.31 -61.29 -74.58
N GLU A 206 -50.06 -61.41 -73.49
CA GLU A 206 -50.72 -62.66 -73.10
C GLU A 206 -52.00 -62.87 -73.92
N ALA A 207 -52.70 -61.80 -74.27
CA ALA A 207 -53.80 -61.85 -75.25
C ALA A 207 -53.27 -62.09 -76.68
N ASP A 208 -52.25 -61.33 -77.12
CA ASP A 208 -51.58 -61.51 -78.41
C ASP A 208 -50.90 -62.89 -78.45
N ASN A 209 -50.30 -63.43 -77.38
CA ASN A 209 -49.71 -64.78 -77.37
C ASN A 209 -50.76 -65.89 -77.21
N LYS A 210 -52.01 -65.57 -76.83
CA LYS A 210 -53.15 -66.46 -77.08
C LYS A 210 -53.43 -66.50 -78.58
N SER A 211 -53.62 -65.33 -79.20
CA SER A 211 -53.89 -65.21 -80.64
C SER A 211 -52.71 -65.62 -81.52
N LEU A 212 -51.48 -65.61 -81.01
CA LEU A 212 -50.24 -66.08 -81.63
C LEU A 212 -49.83 -67.47 -81.15
N GLN A 213 -50.48 -68.09 -80.15
CA GLN A 213 -50.50 -69.55 -80.05
C GLN A 213 -51.40 -70.10 -81.15
N GLU A 214 -52.60 -69.54 -81.31
CA GLU A 214 -53.50 -69.80 -82.44
C GLU A 214 -52.77 -69.57 -83.79
N LYS A 215 -52.13 -68.41 -84.00
CA LYS A 215 -51.33 -68.12 -85.21
C LYS A 215 -49.95 -68.74 -85.29
N GLN A 216 -49.37 -69.30 -84.23
CA GLN A 216 -48.14 -70.09 -84.33
C GLN A 216 -48.45 -71.56 -84.63
N THR A 217 -49.65 -72.05 -84.30
CA THR A 217 -50.18 -73.28 -84.92
C THR A 217 -50.46 -73.12 -86.42
N GLU A 218 -50.73 -71.89 -86.90
CA GLU A 218 -50.70 -71.56 -88.34
C GLU A 218 -49.26 -71.39 -88.87
N LEU A 219 -48.50 -70.38 -88.42
CA LEU A 219 -47.25 -69.93 -89.06
C LEU A 219 -45.99 -70.79 -88.78
N ARG A 220 -46.04 -71.79 -87.89
CA ARG A 220 -45.00 -72.86 -87.89
C ARG A 220 -45.05 -73.73 -89.16
N GLN A 221 -46.06 -73.52 -90.01
CA GLN A 221 -46.14 -74.09 -91.35
C GLN A 221 -45.29 -73.30 -92.38
N GLU A 222 -44.56 -72.21 -92.03
CA GLU A 222 -43.90 -71.29 -93.02
C GLU A 222 -42.36 -70.95 -92.93
N LEU A 223 -41.73 -70.52 -91.79
CA LEU A 223 -40.55 -69.56 -91.81
C LEU A 223 -39.11 -69.97 -91.28
N VAL A 224 -37.97 -69.49 -91.91
CA VAL A 224 -36.50 -69.81 -91.58
C VAL A 224 -35.32 -68.65 -91.92
N GLY A 225 -34.61 -67.77 -91.02
CA GLY A 225 -33.86 -66.32 -91.05
C GLY A 225 -32.23 -65.82 -90.89
N LYS A 226 -31.67 -64.51 -90.58
CA LYS A 226 -30.25 -63.83 -91.03
C LYS A 226 -29.07 -62.66 -90.52
N GLU A 227 -28.92 -61.63 -89.57
CA GLU A 227 -28.16 -60.17 -89.58
C GLU A 227 -26.67 -59.65 -88.94
N LYS A 228 -26.05 -58.31 -88.90
CA LYS A 228 -24.54 -57.70 -88.62
C LYS A 228 -24.01 -56.09 -88.34
N GLN A 229 -22.71 -55.63 -87.89
CA GLN A 229 -21.73 -54.29 -87.97
C GLN A 229 -21.31 -53.14 -86.78
N ILE A 230 -20.37 -52.04 -86.57
CA ILE A 230 -19.02 -51.17 -86.92
C ILE A 230 -18.61 -49.80 -85.95
N ASN A 231 -17.60 -48.74 -85.78
CA ASN A 231 -16.07 -48.17 -85.71
C ASN A 231 -15.82 -46.56 -85.19
N GLU A 232 -14.77 -45.57 -84.92
CA GLU A 232 -13.23 -45.15 -84.64
C GLU A 232 -12.62 -43.69 -83.92
N LEU A 233 -11.45 -42.90 -84.21
CA LEU A 233 -10.32 -42.16 -83.27
C LEU A 233 -9.35 -40.75 -83.50
N LYS A 234 -8.62 -39.93 -82.54
CA LYS A 234 -7.36 -38.85 -82.59
C LYS A 234 -6.77 -37.94 -81.26
N ASP A 235 -5.81 -36.88 -80.96
CA ASP A 235 -4.63 -35.84 -81.38
C ASP A 235 -3.76 -34.76 -80.35
N ALA A 236 -2.64 -33.91 -80.66
CA ALA A 236 -1.85 -32.54 -80.13
C ALA A 236 -0.66 -32.22 -78.95
N ASN A 237 0.16 -31.09 -78.52
CA ASN A 237 1.13 -29.80 -78.85
C ASN A 237 1.91 -28.94 -77.55
N THR A 238 2.88 -27.88 -77.24
CA THR A 238 4.09 -26.79 -77.53
C THR A 238 4.87 -26.00 -76.24
N MET A 239 5.85 -24.95 -75.93
CA MET A 239 7.07 -23.93 -76.30
C MET A 239 7.90 -22.94 -75.14
N SER A 240 9.07 -22.08 -75.25
CA SER A 240 9.86 -21.11 -74.18
C SER A 240 11.11 -19.94 -74.44
N SER A 241 11.88 -19.16 -73.49
CA SER A 241 12.94 -17.91 -73.59
C SER A 241 14.16 -17.36 -72.51
N LYS A 242 14.96 -16.15 -72.53
CA LYS A 242 16.32 -15.57 -71.77
C LYS A 242 16.79 -13.93 -71.69
N LEU A 243 17.91 -13.12 -71.21
CA LEU A 243 19.16 -12.81 -70.20
C LEU A 243 20.10 -11.38 -70.21
N ALA A 244 21.08 -10.87 -69.27
CA ALA A 244 22.03 -9.53 -69.23
C ALA A 244 23.31 -9.13 -68.15
N GLU A 245 24.22 -7.99 -68.15
CA GLU A 245 25.47 -7.52 -67.20
C GLU A 245 26.26 -5.99 -67.13
N GLY A 246 27.41 -5.57 -66.34
CA GLY A 246 28.36 -4.26 -66.28
C GLY A 246 29.57 -3.88 -65.17
N LYS A 247 30.77 -3.16 -65.39
CA LYS A 247 32.09 -3.14 -64.52
C LYS A 247 33.27 -2.00 -64.52
N THR A 248 34.20 -1.93 -63.49
CA THR A 248 35.69 -1.47 -63.40
C THR A 248 36.12 -0.01 -62.87
N GLN A 249 37.36 0.52 -62.49
CA GLN A 249 38.87 0.24 -62.50
C GLN A 249 39.82 1.14 -61.52
N LEU A 250 41.19 0.97 -61.49
CA LEU A 250 42.42 1.59 -60.79
C LEU A 250 42.65 3.14 -60.59
N GLU A 251 43.34 3.60 -59.49
CA GLU A 251 44.39 4.69 -59.50
C GLU A 251 45.18 4.98 -58.16
N SER A 252 46.32 5.69 -58.27
CA SER A 252 47.19 6.39 -57.27
C SER A 252 47.87 5.62 -56.12
N ASP A 253 49.09 5.19 -56.42
CA ASP A 253 50.25 5.27 -55.53
C ASP A 253 50.35 6.66 -54.84
N LYS A 254 50.47 6.71 -53.50
CA LYS A 254 50.70 7.97 -52.77
C LYS A 254 51.22 7.86 -51.32
N ARG A 255 51.92 6.79 -50.93
CA ARG A 255 52.41 6.67 -49.53
C ARG A 255 53.76 5.99 -49.29
N GLU A 256 54.57 5.85 -50.33
CA GLU A 256 56.02 5.92 -50.16
C GLU A 256 56.37 7.34 -49.67
N LEU A 257 56.83 7.50 -48.42
CA LEU A 257 57.70 8.63 -47.96
C LEU A 257 58.10 8.63 -46.47
N LEU A 258 57.65 7.69 -45.62
CA LEU A 258 57.99 7.68 -44.17
C LEU A 258 58.71 6.38 -43.75
N GLY A 259 59.98 6.24 -44.12
CA GLY A 259 60.79 5.04 -43.80
C GLY A 259 62.31 5.14 -43.99
N ARG A 260 62.89 6.34 -44.11
CA ARG A 260 64.34 6.55 -44.38
C ARG A 260 64.96 7.57 -43.41
N MET A 261 65.15 7.22 -42.13
CA MET A 261 65.60 8.22 -41.13
C MET A 261 66.38 7.74 -39.89
N ASN A 262 67.00 6.55 -39.88
CA ASN A 262 67.76 6.05 -38.70
C ASN A 262 69.02 5.24 -39.08
N GLU A 263 70.02 5.87 -39.73
CA GLU A 263 71.31 5.25 -40.10
C GLU A 263 72.53 6.12 -39.68
N VAL A 264 72.47 6.80 -38.52
CA VAL A 264 73.52 7.74 -38.08
C VAL A 264 73.95 7.49 -36.62
N ALA A 265 74.57 6.33 -36.36
CA ALA A 265 75.07 5.95 -35.03
C ALA A 265 76.59 5.60 -34.99
N ASP A 266 77.17 5.10 -36.08
CA ASP A 266 78.45 4.36 -36.04
C ASP A 266 79.73 5.18 -36.35
N ARG A 267 79.91 6.40 -35.82
CA ARG A 267 81.12 7.22 -36.08
C ARG A 267 81.62 8.11 -34.92
N ASN A 268 82.15 7.53 -33.84
CA ASN A 268 83.17 8.23 -33.02
C ASN A 268 83.93 7.29 -32.05
N ASN A 269 85.19 6.92 -32.33
CA ASN A 269 86.00 6.13 -31.38
C ASN A 269 87.53 6.04 -31.65
N VAL A 270 88.15 6.99 -32.40
CA VAL A 270 89.56 6.85 -32.85
C VAL A 270 90.38 8.15 -32.70
N LEU A 271 90.92 8.41 -31.50
CA LEU A 271 92.06 9.32 -31.22
C LEU A 271 92.69 8.95 -29.86
N LYS A 272 93.87 8.30 -29.79
CA LYS A 272 94.46 7.89 -28.50
C LYS A 272 95.97 7.51 -28.41
N LEU A 273 96.83 7.83 -29.38
CA LEU A 273 98.21 7.27 -29.45
C LEU A 273 99.28 8.26 -29.97
N GLU A 274 99.74 9.24 -29.18
CA GLU A 274 100.74 10.22 -29.69
C GLU A 274 101.57 11.03 -28.63
N ASN A 275 102.08 10.43 -27.55
CA ASN A 275 102.87 11.20 -26.54
C ASN A 275 103.86 10.35 -25.71
N ASP A 276 105.10 10.10 -26.19
CA ASP A 276 106.00 9.10 -25.57
C ASP A 276 107.52 9.28 -25.87
N ALA A 277 108.08 10.51 -25.91
CA ALA A 277 109.31 10.79 -26.70
C ALA A 277 110.45 11.68 -26.12
N LEU A 278 110.58 11.95 -24.81
CA LEU A 278 111.59 12.93 -24.28
C LEU A 278 112.30 12.52 -22.97
N GLN A 279 113.43 11.77 -23.00
CA GLN A 279 114.14 11.39 -21.76
C GLN A 279 115.64 10.95 -21.86
N GLN A 280 116.55 11.68 -22.54
CA GLN A 280 117.89 11.11 -22.84
C GLN A 280 119.13 12.04 -22.86
N THR A 281 119.44 12.86 -21.83
CA THR A 281 120.72 13.62 -21.81
C THR A 281 121.30 13.85 -20.40
N VAL A 282 122.25 13.00 -19.99
CA VAL A 282 123.07 13.14 -18.75
C VAL A 282 124.52 12.72 -19.05
N ARG A 283 125.51 13.60 -18.82
CA ARG A 283 126.96 13.31 -19.00
C ARG A 283 127.87 14.24 -18.14
N LYS A 284 129.08 13.74 -17.83
CA LYS A 284 130.38 14.46 -17.71
C LYS A 284 130.74 15.24 -16.41
N GLN A 285 131.54 14.61 -15.54
CA GLN A 285 132.39 15.22 -14.50
C GLN A 285 133.63 14.34 -14.20
N THR A 286 134.88 14.82 -14.32
CA THR A 286 136.11 14.24 -13.71
C THR A 286 137.39 15.08 -13.94
N SER A 287 138.46 14.79 -13.16
CA SER A 287 139.91 15.08 -13.28
C SER A 287 140.54 16.44 -12.90
N GLU A 288 141.84 16.35 -12.52
CA GLU A 288 142.90 17.37 -12.30
C GLU A 288 143.20 17.86 -10.84
N LEU A 289 144.49 17.85 -10.44
CA LEU A 289 144.99 18.06 -9.06
C LEU A 289 146.52 18.39 -8.98
N GLU A 290 147.17 18.13 -7.84
CA GLU A 290 148.46 18.70 -7.38
C GLU A 290 149.78 18.11 -7.97
N GLN A 291 150.76 19.00 -8.18
CA GLN A 291 152.20 18.77 -8.02
C GLN A 291 152.87 20.05 -7.45
N SER A 292 153.59 19.99 -6.32
CA SER A 292 154.78 20.83 -5.96
C SER A 292 155.23 20.66 -4.50
N ARG A 293 156.56 20.62 -4.19
CA ARG A 293 157.00 20.65 -2.77
C ARG A 293 158.43 21.04 -2.35
N LEU A 294 159.49 20.95 -3.17
CA LEU A 294 160.84 20.66 -2.62
C LEU A 294 161.96 21.69 -2.94
N LEU A 295 162.55 22.34 -1.91
CA LEU A 295 164.00 22.65 -1.74
C LEU A 295 164.28 23.47 -0.46
N GLN A 296 165.46 23.32 0.17
CA GLN A 296 165.73 23.86 1.52
C GLN A 296 167.24 23.95 1.90
N LEU A 297 167.98 24.97 1.44
CA LEU A 297 169.44 25.12 1.64
C LEU A 297 169.81 26.25 2.62
N LYS A 298 170.84 26.07 3.48
CA LYS A 298 170.84 26.63 4.86
C LYS A 298 172.15 27.25 5.42
N VAL A 299 172.93 26.50 6.22
CA VAL A 299 173.36 26.95 7.58
C VAL A 299 174.54 27.93 7.69
N GLN A 300 175.16 28.44 6.61
CA GLN A 300 176.29 29.39 6.77
C GLN A 300 175.86 30.79 7.28
N GLN A 301 174.54 30.98 7.38
CA GLN A 301 173.77 31.56 8.49
C GLN A 301 174.39 31.38 9.92
N ALA A 302 175.58 31.92 10.20
CA ALA A 302 176.33 31.58 11.43
C ALA A 302 176.86 32.77 12.28
N ALA A 303 177.96 33.42 11.87
CA ALA A 303 178.84 34.17 12.80
C ALA A 303 178.78 35.71 12.72
N GLU A 304 178.80 36.33 11.54
CA GLU A 304 178.43 37.76 11.40
C GLU A 304 177.02 38.00 11.92
N GLN A 305 176.18 36.98 11.70
CA GLN A 305 174.90 36.76 12.34
C GLN A 305 174.88 36.99 13.86
N VAL A 306 175.99 36.89 14.62
CA VAL A 306 175.99 37.02 16.10
C VAL A 306 176.09 38.47 16.57
N VAL A 307 176.89 39.32 15.91
CA VAL A 307 176.95 40.76 16.24
C VAL A 307 175.90 41.55 15.45
N ALA A 308 175.50 41.06 14.27
CA ALA A 308 174.23 41.43 13.66
C ALA A 308 173.09 41.09 14.62
N LYS A 309 172.99 39.84 15.14
CA LYS A 309 172.03 39.45 16.20
C LYS A 309 172.07 40.43 17.35
N LEU A 310 173.15 40.60 18.11
CA LEU A 310 173.08 41.43 19.33
C LEU A 310 172.62 42.88 19.11
N LYS A 311 172.93 43.52 17.97
CA LYS A 311 172.38 44.84 17.62
C LYS A 311 170.96 44.79 17.06
N GLN A 312 170.67 43.78 16.24
CA GLN A 312 169.32 43.48 15.75
C GLN A 312 168.40 43.03 16.87
N GLU A 313 168.89 42.41 17.94
CA GLU A 313 168.20 41.93 19.14
C GLU A 313 167.92 43.10 20.07
N LEU A 314 168.82 44.08 20.21
CA LEU A 314 168.51 45.31 20.91
C LEU A 314 167.45 46.14 20.14
N ALA A 315 167.59 46.25 18.82
CA ALA A 315 166.63 46.94 17.96
C ALA A 315 165.27 46.19 17.92
N LEU A 316 165.28 44.86 17.82
CA LEU A 316 164.10 44.00 17.93
C LEU A 316 163.51 44.13 19.33
N CYS A 317 164.26 44.04 20.42
CA CYS A 317 163.69 44.25 21.76
C CYS A 317 163.07 45.65 21.94
N GLN A 318 163.57 46.70 21.27
CA GLN A 318 162.93 48.02 21.26
C GLN A 318 161.68 48.08 20.36
N MET A 319 161.73 47.49 19.16
CA MET A 319 160.59 47.36 18.24
C MET A 319 159.50 46.44 18.81
N ASP A 320 159.89 45.39 19.53
CA ASP A 320 159.04 44.48 20.26
C ASP A 320 158.47 45.20 21.49
N LEU A 321 159.24 45.92 22.29
CA LEU A 321 158.67 46.69 23.42
C LEU A 321 157.67 47.75 22.96
N SER A 322 157.92 48.44 21.83
CA SER A 322 156.93 49.34 21.23
C SER A 322 155.74 48.57 20.64
N SER A 323 155.97 47.45 19.96
CA SER A 323 154.90 46.61 19.40
C SER A 323 154.07 45.91 20.48
N GLN A 324 154.64 45.52 21.63
CA GLN A 324 153.92 44.95 22.76
C GLN A 324 153.12 46.03 23.49
N ARG A 325 153.64 47.27 23.61
CA ARG A 325 152.83 48.40 24.10
C ARG A 325 151.66 48.70 23.16
N GLU A 326 151.92 48.79 21.86
CA GLU A 326 150.90 49.01 20.83
C GLU A 326 149.88 47.84 20.78
N LYS A 327 150.31 46.60 21.04
CA LYS A 327 149.41 45.44 21.20
C LYS A 327 148.58 45.53 22.48
N VAL A 328 149.16 45.95 23.61
CA VAL A 328 148.44 46.13 24.88
C VAL A 328 147.39 47.23 24.72
N GLU A 329 147.76 48.40 24.21
CA GLU A 329 146.85 49.53 23.93
C GLU A 329 145.71 49.13 22.97
N LYS A 330 146.02 48.35 21.92
CA LYS A 330 144.99 47.78 21.02
C LYS A 330 144.13 46.69 21.67
N LEU A 331 144.68 45.90 22.60
CA LEU A 331 143.92 44.89 23.35
C LEU A 331 143.04 45.52 24.43
N GLU A 332 143.47 46.64 25.03
CA GLU A 332 142.69 47.44 25.97
C GLU A 332 141.53 48.12 25.24
N SER A 333 141.79 48.84 24.14
CA SER A 333 140.73 49.38 23.26
C SER A 333 139.78 48.29 22.77
N ALA A 334 140.30 47.13 22.30
CA ALA A 334 139.45 46.04 21.84
C ALA A 334 138.68 45.34 22.97
N TYR A 335 139.16 45.41 24.22
CA TYR A 335 138.42 44.93 25.39
C TYR A 335 137.29 45.90 25.75
N GLU A 336 137.54 47.21 25.78
CA GLU A 336 136.52 48.25 25.98
C GLU A 336 135.46 48.25 24.88
N ASP A 337 135.85 48.05 23.62
CA ASP A 337 134.91 47.87 22.50
C ASP A 337 134.08 46.59 22.66
N ARG A 338 134.70 45.48 23.09
CA ARG A 338 133.98 44.22 23.32
C ARG A 338 133.02 44.31 24.50
N GLU A 339 133.39 44.99 25.58
CA GLU A 339 132.53 45.12 26.76
C GLU A 339 131.34 46.04 26.47
N ARG A 340 131.57 47.18 25.79
CA ARG A 340 130.47 48.02 25.27
C ARG A 340 129.55 47.27 24.31
N LEU A 341 130.11 46.40 23.45
CA LEU A 341 129.32 45.57 22.54
C LEU A 341 128.51 44.49 23.29
N LYS A 342 129.02 43.92 24.39
CA LYS A 342 128.22 43.05 25.27
C LYS A 342 127.07 43.81 25.91
N GLU A 343 127.34 44.95 26.54
CA GLU A 343 126.31 45.76 27.22
C GLU A 343 125.19 46.14 26.25
N GLU A 344 125.53 46.55 25.02
CA GLU A 344 124.55 46.84 23.98
C GLU A 344 123.81 45.57 23.50
N VAL A 345 124.47 44.41 23.40
CA VAL A 345 123.81 43.13 23.07
C VAL A 345 122.88 42.67 24.20
N GLU A 346 123.24 42.86 25.47
CA GLU A 346 122.41 42.53 26.64
C GLU A 346 121.21 43.50 26.75
N ARG A 347 121.43 44.79 26.49
CA ARG A 347 120.36 45.81 26.39
C ARG A 347 119.41 45.54 25.22
N MET A 348 119.93 45.11 24.07
CA MET A 348 119.11 44.70 22.92
C MET A 348 118.41 43.36 23.16
N SER A 349 119.05 42.41 23.85
CA SER A 349 118.44 41.11 24.20
C SER A 349 117.29 41.28 25.19
N SER A 350 117.45 42.11 26.22
CA SER A 350 116.39 42.44 27.18
C SER A 350 115.24 43.24 26.54
N PHE A 351 115.54 44.20 25.66
CA PHE A 351 114.51 44.88 24.87
C PHE A 351 113.75 43.94 23.92
N ASN A 352 114.45 43.01 23.27
CA ASN A 352 113.84 42.01 22.40
C ASN A 352 113.04 40.95 23.18
N ALA A 353 113.46 40.61 24.41
CA ALA A 353 112.69 39.74 25.32
C ALA A 353 111.38 40.42 25.71
N LEU A 354 111.42 41.66 26.21
CA LEU A 354 110.22 42.45 26.51
C LEU A 354 109.27 42.54 25.31
N ARG A 355 109.80 42.75 24.10
CA ARG A 355 108.98 42.74 22.88
C ARG A 355 108.45 41.36 22.48
N SER A 356 109.15 40.28 22.80
CA SER A 356 108.65 38.92 22.63
C SER A 356 107.51 38.64 23.61
N ASP A 357 107.60 39.16 24.84
CA ASP A 357 106.56 39.04 25.86
C ASP A 357 105.33 39.89 25.48
N GLU A 358 105.51 41.17 25.08
CA GLU A 358 104.44 42.03 24.52
C GLU A 358 103.68 41.35 23.36
N VAL A 359 104.41 40.72 22.43
CA VAL A 359 103.81 40.00 21.29
C VAL A 359 103.14 38.68 21.73
N SER A 360 103.66 38.01 22.76
CA SER A 360 103.06 36.80 23.35
C SER A 360 101.75 37.12 24.08
N GLU A 361 101.72 38.18 24.88
CA GLU A 361 100.50 38.66 25.54
C GLU A 361 99.45 39.11 24.52
N ALA A 362 99.85 39.88 23.50
CA ALA A 362 98.95 40.28 22.41
C ALA A 362 98.41 39.08 21.62
N LEU A 363 99.22 38.04 21.40
CA LEU A 363 98.79 36.80 20.77
C LEU A 363 97.80 36.02 21.65
N HIS A 364 98.03 35.92 22.95
CA HIS A 364 97.12 35.28 23.89
C HIS A 364 95.79 36.04 24.04
N GLN A 365 95.81 37.38 24.06
CA GLN A 365 94.58 38.17 24.04
C GLN A 365 93.80 37.93 22.74
N ALA A 366 94.46 37.96 21.58
CA ALA A 366 93.81 37.69 20.30
C ALA A 366 93.28 36.24 20.20
N GLN A 367 93.92 35.26 20.84
CA GLN A 367 93.39 33.90 20.97
C GLN A 367 92.11 33.86 21.83
N SER A 368 92.13 34.51 22.99
CA SER A 368 90.97 34.63 23.89
C SER A 368 89.79 35.32 23.20
N ASP A 369 90.03 36.43 22.50
CA ASP A 369 89.00 37.16 21.74
C ASP A 369 88.42 36.30 20.61
N LEU A 370 89.25 35.52 19.91
CA LEU A 370 88.80 34.57 18.89
C LEU A 370 88.01 33.40 19.48
N GLU A 371 88.24 33.00 20.73
CA GLU A 371 87.45 31.97 21.41
C GLU A 371 86.12 32.53 21.93
N ALA A 372 86.11 33.75 22.47
CA ALA A 372 84.89 34.48 22.80
C ALA A 372 83.99 34.63 21.56
N LEU A 373 84.52 35.14 20.44
CA LEU A 373 83.78 35.31 19.19
C LEU A 373 83.29 33.98 18.56
N LYS A 374 84.01 32.86 18.76
CA LYS A 374 83.50 31.53 18.39
C LYS A 374 82.30 31.16 19.26
N SER A 375 82.39 31.34 20.58
CA SER A 375 81.29 31.03 21.51
C SER A 375 80.05 31.88 21.25
N GLU A 376 80.20 33.18 20.96
CA GLU A 376 79.10 34.07 20.56
C GLU A 376 78.45 33.61 19.25
N ARG A 377 79.26 33.22 18.27
CA ARG A 377 78.76 32.66 17.00
C ARG A 377 78.00 31.35 17.21
N GLU A 378 78.46 30.48 18.10
CA GLU A 378 77.78 29.22 18.42
C GLU A 378 76.48 29.44 19.22
N MET A 379 76.45 30.41 20.13
CA MET A 379 75.21 30.88 20.79
C MET A 379 74.22 31.48 19.78
N MET A 380 74.69 32.27 18.81
CA MET A 380 73.84 32.80 17.73
C MET A 380 73.32 31.69 16.81
N ILE A 381 74.15 30.71 16.44
CA ILE A 381 73.75 29.58 15.60
C ILE A 381 72.70 28.72 16.30
N THR A 382 72.90 28.40 17.59
CA THR A 382 71.92 27.62 18.38
C THR A 382 70.63 28.40 18.61
N ALA A 383 70.69 29.72 18.85
CA ALA A 383 69.50 30.57 18.91
C ALA A 383 68.71 30.57 17.58
N HIS A 384 69.37 30.74 16.44
CA HIS A 384 68.73 30.66 15.13
C HIS A 384 68.17 29.26 14.83
N GLN A 385 68.88 28.18 15.19
CA GLN A 385 68.38 26.80 15.06
C GLN A 385 67.12 26.58 15.91
N ASN A 386 67.10 27.05 17.15
CA ASN A 386 65.94 26.99 18.03
C ASN A 386 64.75 27.78 17.45
N GLN A 387 64.98 28.97 16.89
CA GLN A 387 63.95 29.76 16.22
C GLN A 387 63.40 29.04 14.96
N ILE A 388 64.28 28.41 14.16
CA ILE A 388 63.89 27.62 13.00
C ILE A 388 63.03 26.42 13.41
N GLU A 389 63.38 25.69 14.47
CA GLU A 389 62.58 24.55 14.92
C GLU A 389 61.27 24.98 15.59
N GLN A 390 61.24 26.11 16.32
CA GLN A 390 59.99 26.73 16.79
C GLN A 390 59.06 27.10 15.63
N LEU A 391 59.60 27.65 14.53
CA LEU A 391 58.83 27.96 13.33
C LEU A 391 58.33 26.68 12.64
N ARG A 392 59.20 25.68 12.43
CA ARG A 392 58.81 24.37 11.87
C ARG A 392 57.72 23.71 12.71
N GLU A 393 57.82 23.76 14.02
CA GLU A 393 56.86 23.20 14.94
C GLU A 393 55.53 23.98 14.95
N SER A 394 55.57 25.30 14.83
CA SER A 394 54.39 26.13 14.58
C SER A 394 53.71 25.77 13.24
N PHE A 395 54.48 25.53 12.18
CA PHE A 395 53.96 25.05 10.90
C PHE A 395 53.37 23.63 11.01
N LYS A 396 54.04 22.68 11.66
CA LYS A 396 53.52 21.31 11.93
C LYS A 396 52.15 21.38 12.61
N ARG A 397 52.00 22.20 13.65
CA ARG A 397 50.72 22.39 14.37
C ARG A 397 49.65 23.01 13.47
N ARG A 398 49.97 24.07 12.71
CA ARG A 398 49.01 24.71 11.80
C ARG A 398 48.55 23.77 10.67
N VAL A 399 49.44 22.91 10.15
CA VAL A 399 49.06 21.85 9.20
C VAL A 399 48.15 20.83 9.87
N ALA A 400 48.54 20.29 11.02
CA ALA A 400 47.72 19.32 11.77
C ALA A 400 46.35 19.88 12.21
N ASP A 401 46.20 21.20 12.40
CA ASP A 401 44.90 21.83 12.68
C ASP A 401 44.06 22.09 11.42
N VAL A 402 44.68 22.20 10.25
CA VAL A 402 44.01 22.17 8.94
C VAL A 402 43.58 20.75 8.57
N ASP A 403 44.38 19.73 8.87
CA ASP A 403 44.04 18.32 8.65
C ASP A 403 42.83 17.85 9.49
N LYS A 404 42.56 18.52 10.62
CA LYS A 404 41.34 18.34 11.43
C LYS A 404 40.12 19.11 10.89
N TRP A 405 40.28 19.97 9.88
CA TRP A 405 39.18 20.77 9.35
C TRP A 405 38.17 19.94 8.53
N PRO A 406 38.57 18.97 7.68
CA PRO A 406 37.65 18.01 7.08
C PRO A 406 36.80 17.25 8.11
N GLU A 407 37.40 16.74 9.18
CA GLU A 407 36.68 16.01 10.25
C GLU A 407 35.66 16.92 10.95
N LYS A 408 36.04 18.16 11.30
CA LYS A 408 35.12 19.15 11.87
C LYS A 408 33.97 19.50 10.92
N MET A 409 34.25 19.60 9.62
CA MET A 409 33.23 19.88 8.61
C MET A 409 32.30 18.69 8.40
N GLU A 410 32.82 17.45 8.40
CA GLU A 410 32.03 16.23 8.32
C GLU A 410 31.15 16.03 9.56
N GLU A 411 31.65 16.34 10.75
CA GLU A 411 30.88 16.35 12.01
C GLU A 411 29.75 17.38 12.02
N VAL A 412 29.96 18.57 11.44
CA VAL A 412 28.89 19.56 11.22
C VAL A 412 27.88 19.05 10.19
N CYS A 413 28.35 18.46 9.08
CA CYS A 413 27.46 17.86 8.07
C CYS A 413 26.66 16.68 8.64
N ARG A 414 27.23 15.89 9.56
CA ARG A 414 26.56 14.80 10.26
C ARG A 414 25.44 15.34 11.15
N LYS A 415 25.71 16.39 11.92
CA LYS A 415 24.73 17.06 12.79
C LYS A 415 23.56 17.66 12.01
N GLU A 416 23.80 18.35 10.90
CA GLU A 416 22.68 18.86 10.08
C GLU A 416 21.90 17.73 9.37
N ARG A 417 22.57 16.62 8.96
CA ARG A 417 21.87 15.43 8.44
C ARG A 417 20.99 14.78 9.50
N GLU A 418 21.48 14.64 10.75
CA GLU A 418 20.73 14.08 11.87
C GLU A 418 19.54 14.97 12.25
N LYS A 419 19.74 16.29 12.29
CA LYS A 419 18.69 17.28 12.50
C LYS A 419 17.62 17.24 11.40
N HIS A 420 18.01 17.22 10.12
CA HIS A 420 17.07 17.07 9.02
C HIS A 420 16.33 15.72 9.02
N ALA A 421 16.97 14.63 9.47
CA ALA A 421 16.30 13.34 9.64
C ALA A 421 15.25 13.38 10.76
N GLN A 422 15.53 14.09 11.87
CA GLN A 422 14.55 14.33 12.94
C GLN A 422 13.40 15.23 12.49
N GLU A 423 13.71 16.33 11.79
CA GLU A 423 12.71 17.24 11.19
C GLU A 423 11.78 16.46 10.24
N MET A 424 12.33 15.64 9.33
CA MET A 424 11.54 14.78 8.43
C MET A 424 10.69 13.75 9.18
N SER A 425 11.27 13.02 10.15
CA SER A 425 10.52 12.04 10.95
C SER A 425 9.36 12.70 11.72
N SER A 426 9.56 13.90 12.25
CA SER A 426 8.49 14.65 12.92
C SER A 426 7.41 15.11 11.94
N LEU A 427 7.77 15.48 10.71
CA LEU A 427 6.81 15.85 9.67
C LEU A 427 5.97 14.64 9.22
N GLU A 428 6.59 13.47 9.06
CA GLU A 428 5.90 12.21 8.75
C GLU A 428 4.93 11.80 9.87
N GLU A 429 5.33 11.94 11.14
CA GLU A 429 4.48 11.69 12.30
C GLU A 429 3.27 12.64 12.34
N ASN A 430 3.50 13.97 12.25
CA ASN A 430 2.44 14.98 12.21
C ASN A 430 1.46 14.76 11.04
N LEU A 431 1.95 14.37 9.84
CA LEU A 431 1.10 14.07 8.69
C LEU A 431 0.26 12.79 8.90
N ASN A 432 0.84 11.77 9.54
CA ASN A 432 0.13 10.53 9.85
C ASN A 432 -0.92 10.72 10.96
N GLU A 433 -0.64 11.53 11.98
CA GLU A 433 -1.63 11.96 12.98
C GLU A 433 -2.75 12.78 12.33
N GLY A 434 -2.42 13.76 11.49
CA GLY A 434 -3.40 14.57 10.77
C GLY A 434 -4.31 13.74 9.86
N PHE A 435 -3.75 12.78 9.12
CA PHE A 435 -4.53 11.83 8.31
C PHE A 435 -5.43 10.93 9.17
N THR A 436 -4.92 10.44 10.29
CA THR A 436 -5.69 9.60 11.24
C THR A 436 -6.85 10.39 11.87
N SER A 437 -6.61 11.65 12.24
CA SER A 437 -7.62 12.56 12.76
C SER A 437 -8.71 12.84 11.72
N GLU A 438 -8.37 13.20 10.49
CA GLU A 438 -9.38 13.45 9.45
C GLU A 438 -10.15 12.17 9.09
N MET A 439 -9.49 11.00 9.05
CA MET A 439 -10.16 9.70 8.87
C MET A 439 -11.19 9.43 9.99
N GLN A 440 -10.85 9.74 11.25
CA GLN A 440 -11.75 9.60 12.38
C GLN A 440 -12.91 10.61 12.31
N ILE A 441 -12.64 11.87 11.95
CA ILE A 441 -13.65 12.91 11.75
C ILE A 441 -14.63 12.53 10.62
N GLN A 442 -14.13 12.01 9.50
CA GLN A 442 -15.00 11.53 8.40
C GLN A 442 -15.83 10.33 8.83
N LYS A 443 -15.26 9.37 9.57
CA LYS A 443 -16.02 8.27 10.15
C LYS A 443 -17.14 8.77 11.07
N GLN A 444 -16.85 9.73 11.96
CA GLN A 444 -17.86 10.33 12.84
C GLN A 444 -19.00 10.99 12.05
N LYS A 445 -18.71 11.75 10.99
CA LYS A 445 -19.73 12.33 10.10
C LYS A 445 -20.63 11.25 9.46
N TYR A 446 -20.07 10.11 9.07
CA TYR A 446 -20.87 8.98 8.54
C TYR A 446 -21.70 8.28 9.62
N ASP A 447 -21.15 8.05 10.81
CA ASP A 447 -21.88 7.45 11.94
C ASP A 447 -23.05 8.35 12.40
N GLU A 448 -22.84 9.68 12.47
CA GLU A 448 -23.88 10.68 12.73
C GLU A 448 -24.98 10.67 11.65
N LEU A 449 -24.60 10.60 10.37
CA LEU A 449 -25.56 10.53 9.26
C LEU A 449 -26.39 9.25 9.29
N VAL A 450 -25.77 8.11 9.65
CA VAL A 450 -26.47 6.84 9.86
C VAL A 450 -27.45 6.92 11.02
N GLU A 451 -27.08 7.51 12.16
CA GLU A 451 -28.03 7.71 13.28
C GLU A 451 -29.14 8.70 12.93
N LYS A 452 -28.87 9.74 12.15
CA LYS A 452 -29.90 10.66 11.64
C LYS A 452 -30.94 9.92 10.79
N TYR A 453 -30.52 9.05 9.87
CA TYR A 453 -31.46 8.23 9.09
C TYR A 453 -32.18 7.19 9.96
N ARG A 454 -31.50 6.55 10.94
CA ARG A 454 -32.17 5.67 11.92
C ARG A 454 -33.19 6.41 12.78
N GLY A 455 -32.96 7.69 13.09
CA GLY A 455 -33.92 8.57 13.75
C GLY A 455 -35.15 8.82 12.88
N GLN A 456 -34.94 9.26 11.64
CA GLN A 456 -36.03 9.51 10.68
C GLN A 456 -36.88 8.26 10.40
N MET A 457 -36.26 7.08 10.30
CA MET A 457 -36.99 5.81 10.15
C MET A 457 -37.85 5.49 11.39
N ARG A 458 -37.31 5.67 12.61
CA ARG A 458 -38.08 5.51 13.86
C ARG A 458 -39.23 6.51 13.97
N GLU A 459 -39.03 7.76 13.55
CA GLU A 459 -40.10 8.75 13.49
C GLU A 459 -41.20 8.37 12.51
N ALA A 460 -40.85 7.92 11.30
CA ALA A 460 -41.80 7.50 10.28
C ALA A 460 -42.60 6.27 10.75
N GLU A 461 -41.93 5.30 11.38
CA GLU A 461 -42.56 4.13 11.99
C GLU A 461 -43.53 4.52 13.12
N ASN A 462 -43.14 5.47 13.97
CA ASN A 462 -44.00 5.98 15.05
C ASN A 462 -45.21 6.78 14.51
N LYS A 463 -45.02 7.62 13.47
CA LYS A 463 -46.10 8.33 12.78
C LYS A 463 -47.10 7.33 12.15
N LEU A 464 -46.61 6.26 11.53
CA LEU A 464 -47.45 5.19 11.00
C LEU A 464 -48.23 4.44 12.11
N LYS A 465 -47.56 4.09 13.22
CA LYS A 465 -48.20 3.44 14.39
C LYS A 465 -49.28 4.33 15.02
N LEU A 466 -49.07 5.64 15.09
CA LEU A 466 -50.06 6.60 15.58
C LEU A 466 -51.27 6.69 14.63
N SER A 467 -51.04 6.91 13.34
CA SER A 467 -52.13 6.97 12.35
C SER A 467 -52.94 5.67 12.27
N LEU A 468 -52.30 4.51 12.46
CA LEU A 468 -53.00 3.22 12.53
C LEU A 468 -53.88 3.10 13.78
N ARG A 469 -53.40 3.56 14.96
CA ARG A 469 -54.21 3.63 16.19
C ARG A 469 -55.40 4.58 16.04
N GLU A 470 -55.19 5.74 15.42
CA GLU A 470 -56.25 6.72 15.13
C GLU A 470 -57.32 6.13 14.20
N LYS A 471 -56.92 5.43 13.13
CA LYS A 471 -57.85 4.72 12.23
C LYS A 471 -58.63 3.63 12.96
N HIS A 472 -57.97 2.74 13.69
CA HIS A 472 -58.66 1.70 14.46
C HIS A 472 -59.62 2.31 15.50
N HIS A 473 -59.27 3.44 16.13
CA HIS A 473 -60.17 4.12 17.06
C HIS A 473 -61.38 4.74 16.34
N ALA A 474 -61.19 5.35 15.17
CA ALA A 474 -62.28 5.87 14.34
C ALA A 474 -63.21 4.75 13.83
N GLU A 475 -62.65 3.62 13.39
CA GLU A 475 -63.40 2.43 12.97
C GLU A 475 -64.21 1.83 14.13
N MET A 476 -63.60 1.68 15.33
CA MET A 476 -64.31 1.26 16.54
C MET A 476 -65.45 2.23 16.90
N ASN A 477 -65.23 3.54 16.79
CA ASN A 477 -66.27 4.55 17.05
C ASN A 477 -67.41 4.50 16.01
N ALA A 478 -67.09 4.27 14.73
CA ALA A 478 -68.09 4.08 13.68
C ALA A 478 -68.93 2.80 13.91
N LEU A 479 -68.30 1.70 14.32
CA LEU A 479 -68.99 0.46 14.70
C LEU A 479 -69.88 0.67 15.93
N HIS A 480 -69.43 1.39 16.96
CA HIS A 480 -70.26 1.77 18.10
C HIS A 480 -71.47 2.62 17.69
N GLN A 481 -71.29 3.59 16.79
CA GLN A 481 -72.40 4.39 16.24
C GLN A 481 -73.37 3.54 15.41
N GLN A 482 -72.88 2.61 14.59
CA GLN A 482 -73.72 1.69 13.81
C GLN A 482 -74.54 0.76 14.73
N MET A 483 -73.94 0.30 15.84
CA MET A 483 -74.62 -0.48 16.88
C MET A 483 -75.65 0.32 17.67
N ALA A 484 -75.37 1.61 17.94
CA ALA A 484 -76.37 2.51 18.53
C ALA A 484 -77.54 2.77 17.57
N ALA A 485 -77.27 2.97 16.29
CA ALA A 485 -78.28 3.22 15.26
C ALA A 485 -79.06 1.97 14.82
N SER A 486 -78.53 0.75 15.00
CA SER A 486 -79.31 -0.47 14.88
C SER A 486 -80.21 -0.66 16.11
N LYS A 487 -79.68 -0.47 17.33
CA LYS A 487 -80.47 -0.52 18.57
C LYS A 487 -81.62 0.51 18.56
N GLY A 488 -81.38 1.73 18.10
CA GLY A 488 -82.42 2.76 17.95
C GLY A 488 -83.57 2.30 17.05
N ARG A 489 -83.27 1.80 15.84
CA ARG A 489 -84.29 1.26 14.92
C ARG A 489 -85.03 0.03 15.46
N PHE A 490 -84.37 -0.82 16.25
CA PHE A 490 -85.07 -1.89 16.96
C PHE A 490 -86.03 -1.36 18.02
N GLN A 491 -85.67 -0.29 18.74
CA GLN A 491 -86.56 0.36 19.71
C GLN A 491 -87.74 1.04 19.04
N GLU A 492 -87.51 1.77 17.94
CA GLU A 492 -88.57 2.40 17.12
C GLU A 492 -89.57 1.36 16.58
N ALA A 493 -89.08 0.21 16.12
CA ALA A 493 -89.91 -0.91 15.69
C ALA A 493 -90.69 -1.54 16.86
N GLU A 494 -90.07 -1.70 18.03
CA GLU A 494 -90.72 -2.19 19.25
C GLU A 494 -91.85 -1.24 19.68
N ASP A 495 -91.60 0.06 19.68
CA ASP A 495 -92.57 1.09 20.06
C ASP A 495 -93.71 1.21 19.04
N SER A 496 -93.44 1.05 17.75
CA SER A 496 -94.47 0.93 16.71
C SER A 496 -95.37 -0.29 16.94
N LEU A 497 -94.79 -1.47 17.24
CA LEU A 497 -95.55 -2.68 17.57
C LEU A 497 -96.34 -2.53 18.87
N ARG A 498 -95.79 -1.82 19.88
CA ARG A 498 -96.51 -1.49 21.12
C ARG A 498 -97.71 -0.58 20.86
N GLN A 499 -97.59 0.39 19.95
CA GLN A 499 -98.72 1.24 19.52
C GLN A 499 -99.77 0.46 18.72
N GLU A 500 -99.36 -0.44 17.83
CA GLU A 500 -100.28 -1.32 17.09
C GLU A 500 -101.05 -2.25 18.04
N VAL A 501 -100.36 -2.89 19.00
CA VAL A 501 -101.01 -3.69 20.06
C VAL A 501 -101.98 -2.85 20.91
N ALA A 502 -101.67 -1.58 21.17
CA ALA A 502 -102.59 -0.68 21.88
C ALA A 502 -103.83 -0.31 21.03
N SER A 503 -103.67 -0.11 19.71
CA SER A 503 -104.79 0.18 18.81
C SER A 503 -105.71 -1.05 18.64
N LEU A 504 -105.14 -2.24 18.49
CA LEU A 504 -105.87 -3.51 18.45
C LEU A 504 -106.66 -3.75 19.74
N LYS A 505 -106.05 -3.51 20.91
CA LYS A 505 -106.76 -3.56 22.21
C LYS A 505 -107.94 -2.59 22.26
N LYS A 506 -107.79 -1.36 21.74
CA LYS A 506 -108.90 -0.40 21.67
C LYS A 506 -110.04 -0.93 20.79
N ILE A 507 -109.71 -1.44 19.60
CA ILE A 507 -110.70 -2.03 18.66
C ILE A 507 -111.46 -3.17 19.33
N ILE A 508 -110.77 -4.05 20.07
CA ILE A 508 -111.41 -5.12 20.86
C ILE A 508 -112.41 -4.52 21.86
N THR A 509 -112.02 -3.54 22.68
CA THR A 509 -112.95 -2.92 23.65
C THR A 509 -114.12 -2.15 23.01
N ASP A 510 -113.97 -1.65 21.78
CA ASP A 510 -115.04 -1.01 21.02
C ASP A 510 -115.99 -2.05 20.36
N LEU A 511 -115.52 -3.27 20.11
CA LEU A 511 -116.34 -4.41 19.65
C LEU A 511 -117.08 -5.09 20.81
N GLU A 512 -116.41 -5.30 21.95
CA GLU A 512 -117.02 -5.83 23.18
C GLU A 512 -118.19 -4.95 23.65
N ARG A 513 -118.01 -3.62 23.64
CA ARG A 513 -119.08 -2.66 23.97
C ARG A 513 -120.26 -2.73 23.00
N LYS A 514 -120.01 -3.02 21.72
CA LYS A 514 -121.07 -3.20 20.71
C LYS A 514 -121.84 -4.50 20.94
N LEU A 515 -121.17 -5.61 21.23
CA LEU A 515 -121.84 -6.87 21.62
C LEU A 515 -122.78 -6.64 22.82
N ALA A 516 -122.25 -6.06 23.90
CA ALA A 516 -123.02 -5.78 25.11
C ALA A 516 -124.27 -4.89 24.84
N SER A 517 -124.18 -3.95 23.90
CA SER A 517 -125.37 -3.17 23.50
C SER A 517 -126.40 -3.97 22.70
N VAL A 518 -125.98 -4.93 21.88
CA VAL A 518 -126.87 -5.77 21.06
C VAL A 518 -127.58 -6.84 21.91
N ASP A 519 -126.90 -7.44 22.89
CA ASP A 519 -127.52 -8.44 23.77
C ASP A 519 -128.68 -7.85 24.59
N MET A 520 -128.49 -6.64 25.13
CA MET A 520 -129.54 -5.92 25.90
C MET A 520 -130.74 -5.54 25.01
N ASP A 521 -130.48 -5.03 23.81
CA ASP A 521 -131.52 -4.61 22.85
C ASP A 521 -132.26 -5.82 22.23
N GLY A 522 -131.60 -6.99 22.19
CA GLY A 522 -132.16 -8.26 21.74
C GLY A 522 -133.08 -8.90 22.78
N GLY A 523 -132.62 -9.02 24.04
CA GLY A 523 -133.34 -9.71 25.12
C GLY A 523 -134.77 -9.22 25.31
N GLY A 524 -134.95 -7.90 25.50
CA GLY A 524 -136.29 -7.31 25.73
C GLY A 524 -137.26 -7.47 24.56
N ARG A 525 -136.76 -7.65 23.32
CA ARG A 525 -137.59 -7.94 22.13
C ARG A 525 -138.08 -9.40 22.09
N VAL A 526 -137.29 -10.33 22.62
CA VAL A 526 -137.64 -11.77 22.64
C VAL A 526 -138.72 -12.05 23.68
N GLU A 527 -138.64 -11.46 24.86
CA GLU A 527 -139.67 -11.59 25.91
C GLU A 527 -141.04 -11.04 25.46
N GLN A 528 -141.06 -9.88 24.77
CA GLN A 528 -142.30 -9.29 24.27
C GLN A 528 -142.99 -10.18 23.20
N LEU A 529 -142.22 -10.74 22.26
CA LEU A 529 -142.76 -11.57 21.17
C LEU A 529 -143.22 -12.95 21.66
N THR A 530 -142.53 -13.54 22.64
CA THR A 530 -142.92 -14.86 23.19
C THR A 530 -144.24 -14.81 23.96
N GLY A 531 -144.51 -13.72 24.70
CA GLY A 531 -145.82 -13.53 25.35
C GLY A 531 -146.99 -13.44 24.35
N GLN A 532 -146.82 -12.68 23.26
CA GLN A 532 -147.86 -12.49 22.24
C GLN A 532 -148.21 -13.77 21.48
N LEU A 533 -147.23 -14.64 21.23
CA LEU A 533 -147.42 -15.91 20.52
C LEU A 533 -148.26 -16.93 21.31
N HIS A 534 -148.21 -16.90 22.64
CA HIS A 534 -148.92 -17.85 23.50
C HIS A 534 -150.44 -17.61 23.49
N GLU A 535 -150.85 -16.36 23.65
CA GLU A 535 -152.25 -15.91 23.67
C GLU A 535 -152.99 -16.27 22.37
N LEU A 536 -152.41 -15.91 21.22
CA LEU A 536 -152.97 -16.18 19.89
C LEU A 536 -153.17 -17.68 19.62
N ASN A 537 -152.26 -18.53 20.10
CA ASN A 537 -152.33 -19.97 19.86
C ASN A 537 -153.48 -20.64 20.63
N MET A 538 -153.84 -20.14 21.82
CA MET A 538 -154.96 -20.67 22.60
C MET A 538 -156.31 -20.36 21.95
N GLN A 539 -156.49 -19.13 21.46
CA GLN A 539 -157.72 -18.70 20.78
C GLN A 539 -157.96 -19.49 19.48
N LEU A 540 -156.90 -19.75 18.71
CA LEU A 540 -156.96 -20.51 17.46
C LEU A 540 -157.35 -21.98 17.68
N SER A 541 -156.98 -22.58 18.82
CA SER A 541 -157.38 -23.94 19.17
C SER A 541 -158.88 -24.07 19.43
N GLN A 542 -159.48 -23.10 20.15
CA GLN A 542 -160.90 -23.14 20.51
C GLN A 542 -161.83 -23.03 19.29
N LEU A 543 -161.46 -22.20 18.30
CA LEU A 543 -162.24 -22.02 17.07
C LEU A 543 -162.29 -23.27 16.18
N LYS A 544 -161.22 -24.09 16.20
CA LYS A 544 -161.17 -25.34 15.41
C LYS A 544 -162.11 -26.42 15.93
N GLU A 545 -162.16 -26.58 17.25
CA GLU A 545 -163.04 -27.54 17.93
C GLU A 545 -164.51 -27.28 17.56
N LEU A 546 -164.93 -26.02 17.60
CA LEU A 546 -166.31 -25.60 17.37
C LEU A 546 -166.74 -25.77 15.90
N ASN A 547 -165.84 -25.51 14.93
CA ASN A 547 -166.12 -25.74 13.52
C ASN A 547 -166.39 -27.23 13.22
N SER A 548 -165.59 -28.13 13.79
CA SER A 548 -165.73 -29.58 13.59
C SER A 548 -167.07 -30.14 14.11
N GLN A 549 -167.71 -29.49 15.08
CA GLN A 549 -169.01 -29.92 15.63
C GLN A 549 -170.18 -29.54 14.71
N LEU A 550 -170.11 -28.38 14.04
CA LEU A 550 -171.15 -27.91 13.12
C LEU A 550 -171.19 -28.73 11.83
N GLU A 551 -170.02 -29.14 11.30
CA GLU A 551 -169.93 -29.95 10.08
C GLU A 551 -170.60 -31.32 10.25
N ALA A 552 -170.47 -31.96 11.42
CA ALA A 552 -171.14 -33.22 11.74
C ALA A 552 -172.68 -33.10 11.82
N GLN A 553 -173.18 -31.99 12.35
CA GLN A 553 -174.63 -31.71 12.39
C GLN A 553 -175.20 -31.44 10.99
N HIS A 554 -174.43 -30.80 10.11
CA HIS A 554 -174.86 -30.61 8.72
C HIS A 554 -174.94 -31.94 7.95
N SER A 555 -174.00 -32.87 8.17
CA SER A 555 -174.00 -34.17 7.48
C SER A 555 -175.26 -34.99 7.79
N THR A 556 -175.65 -35.07 9.07
CA THR A 556 -176.80 -35.85 9.53
C THR A 556 -178.13 -35.30 9.02
N ALA A 557 -178.30 -33.97 8.98
CA ALA A 557 -179.50 -33.34 8.41
C ALA A 557 -179.68 -33.60 6.90
N VAL A 558 -178.59 -33.76 6.14
CA VAL A 558 -178.64 -34.06 4.69
C VAL A 558 -179.11 -35.49 4.43
N GLU A 559 -178.66 -36.46 5.23
CA GLU A 559 -179.06 -37.86 5.13
C GLU A 559 -180.56 -38.04 5.44
N GLU A 560 -181.07 -37.34 6.46
CA GLU A 560 -182.48 -37.38 6.87
C GLU A 560 -183.42 -36.81 5.78
N ILE A 561 -183.02 -35.73 5.11
CA ILE A 561 -183.75 -35.16 3.95
C ILE A 561 -183.81 -36.16 2.79
N ALA A 562 -182.71 -36.85 2.48
CA ALA A 562 -182.67 -37.83 1.39
C ALA A 562 -183.61 -39.03 1.65
N PHE A 563 -183.67 -39.52 2.89
CA PHE A 563 -184.57 -40.60 3.29
C PHE A 563 -186.05 -40.22 3.14
N LEU A 564 -186.42 -38.99 3.52
CA LEU A 564 -187.78 -38.49 3.38
C LEU A 564 -188.19 -38.32 1.90
N GLN A 565 -187.28 -37.88 1.03
CA GLN A 565 -187.54 -37.76 -0.42
C GLN A 565 -187.85 -39.12 -1.06
N GLU A 566 -187.08 -40.17 -0.76
CA GLU A 566 -187.31 -41.53 -1.27
C GLU A 566 -188.60 -42.15 -0.72
N THR A 567 -189.02 -41.77 0.48
CA THR A 567 -190.31 -42.19 1.08
C THR A 567 -191.49 -41.54 0.35
N VAL A 568 -191.44 -40.23 0.11
CA VAL A 568 -192.47 -39.49 -0.64
C VAL A 568 -192.58 -39.97 -2.09
N ARG A 569 -191.48 -40.42 -2.71
CA ARG A 569 -191.48 -40.96 -4.08
C ARG A 569 -192.37 -42.21 -4.21
N ARG A 570 -192.23 -43.21 -3.31
CA ARG A 570 -193.07 -44.42 -3.31
C ARG A 570 -194.56 -44.12 -3.09
N GLU A 571 -194.86 -43.26 -2.12
CA GLU A 571 -196.23 -42.80 -1.82
C GLU A 571 -196.89 -42.03 -3.00
N CYS A 572 -196.11 -41.48 -3.93
CA CYS A 572 -196.62 -40.91 -5.18
C CYS A 572 -196.86 -41.98 -6.25
N GLU A 573 -196.00 -43.00 -6.34
CA GLU A 573 -196.07 -44.09 -7.32
C GLU A 573 -197.29 -44.99 -7.05
N GLU A 574 -197.50 -45.45 -5.80
CA GLU A 574 -198.67 -46.25 -5.42
C GLU A 574 -200.00 -45.49 -5.61
N ARG A 575 -199.99 -44.16 -5.37
CA ARG A 575 -201.17 -43.31 -5.67
C ARG A 575 -201.42 -43.13 -7.17
N PHE A 576 -200.40 -43.20 -8.01
CA PHE A 576 -200.55 -43.10 -9.45
C PHE A 576 -201.28 -44.34 -10.00
N GLU A 577 -200.83 -45.53 -9.63
CA GLU A 577 -201.47 -46.82 -10.00
C GLU A 577 -202.92 -46.89 -9.52
N LEU A 578 -203.21 -46.46 -8.29
CA LEU A 578 -204.58 -46.34 -7.76
C LEU A 578 -205.45 -45.32 -8.51
N THR A 579 -204.86 -44.25 -9.05
CA THR A 579 -205.57 -43.21 -9.80
C THR A 579 -205.87 -43.64 -11.24
N GLU A 580 -204.98 -44.44 -11.85
CA GLU A 580 -205.19 -45.02 -13.18
C GLU A 580 -206.32 -46.06 -13.14
N ALA A 581 -206.30 -46.99 -12.18
CA ALA A 581 -207.38 -47.95 -11.96
C ALA A 581 -208.75 -47.28 -11.64
N LEU A 582 -208.75 -46.13 -10.97
CA LEU A 582 -209.96 -45.33 -10.75
C LEU A 582 -210.41 -44.51 -11.97
N SER A 583 -209.55 -44.34 -12.98
CA SER A 583 -209.88 -43.62 -14.21
C SER A 583 -210.63 -44.52 -15.20
N ASP A 584 -210.21 -45.78 -15.32
CA ASP A 584 -210.90 -46.81 -16.12
C ASP A 584 -212.36 -46.99 -15.67
N VAL A 585 -212.59 -47.09 -14.36
CA VAL A 585 -213.95 -47.20 -13.77
C VAL A 585 -214.80 -45.94 -13.97
N LYS A 586 -214.18 -44.78 -14.21
CA LYS A 586 -214.87 -43.48 -14.26
C LYS A 586 -215.31 -43.07 -15.66
N GLN A 587 -214.63 -43.55 -16.71
CA GLN A 587 -214.96 -43.16 -18.09
C GLN A 587 -216.05 -44.04 -18.76
N GLU A 588 -216.41 -45.19 -18.19
CA GLU A 588 -217.67 -45.88 -18.55
C GLU A 588 -218.93 -45.09 -18.13
N LEU A 589 -218.82 -44.14 -17.19
CA LEU A 589 -219.96 -43.65 -16.41
C LEU A 589 -220.54 -42.29 -16.85
N LEU A 590 -219.75 -41.37 -17.43
CA LEU A 590 -220.24 -40.05 -17.84
C LEU A 590 -219.56 -39.47 -19.10
N GLY A 591 -220.39 -39.03 -20.05
CA GLY A 591 -220.02 -38.03 -21.06
C GLY A 591 -220.36 -36.60 -20.62
N PHE A 592 -220.08 -35.63 -21.51
CA PHE A 592 -220.30 -34.16 -21.46
C PHE A 592 -219.18 -33.24 -20.91
N LYS A 593 -218.57 -32.52 -21.88
CA LYS A 593 -218.21 -31.07 -21.90
C LYS A 593 -217.09 -30.49 -21.01
N ARG A 594 -216.08 -29.92 -21.72
CA ARG A 594 -215.59 -28.50 -21.71
C ARG A 594 -214.98 -27.91 -20.40
N LEU A 595 -214.09 -26.91 -20.38
CA LEU A 595 -213.15 -26.22 -21.32
C LEU A 595 -212.16 -25.39 -20.43
N PRO A 596 -211.05 -24.81 -20.95
CA PRO A 596 -209.97 -24.24 -20.12
C PRO A 596 -209.98 -22.70 -19.94
N GLY A 597 -209.19 -22.21 -18.96
CA GLY A 597 -208.49 -20.90 -19.03
C GLY A 597 -208.49 -20.00 -17.76
N GLY A 598 -207.39 -19.26 -17.51
CA GLY A 598 -207.48 -17.86 -17.03
C GLY A 598 -206.77 -17.38 -15.74
N HIS A 599 -205.46 -17.04 -15.84
CA HIS A 599 -204.78 -15.85 -15.25
C HIS A 599 -204.56 -15.61 -13.72
N GLY A 600 -203.38 -15.03 -13.39
CA GLY A 600 -202.91 -14.48 -12.10
C GLY A 600 -201.47 -13.89 -12.28
N ASN A 601 -200.98 -12.95 -11.45
CA ASN A 601 -199.87 -12.04 -11.87
C ASN A 601 -198.78 -11.65 -10.82
N VAL A 602 -197.51 -11.56 -11.30
CA VAL A 602 -196.36 -10.71 -10.85
C VAL A 602 -195.77 -10.85 -9.43
N PRO A 603 -194.49 -11.31 -9.29
CA PRO A 603 -193.37 -10.41 -8.89
C PRO A 603 -191.94 -10.77 -9.44
N ARG A 604 -190.93 -9.87 -9.33
CA ARG A 604 -189.48 -10.12 -9.66
C ARG A 604 -188.50 -9.01 -9.16
N ARG A 605 -187.22 -9.34 -8.81
CA ARG A 605 -186.08 -8.38 -8.77
C ARG A 605 -184.68 -9.01 -9.01
N ASN A 606 -183.91 -8.43 -9.95
CA ASN A 606 -182.44 -8.23 -10.10
C ASN A 606 -181.41 -9.37 -9.81
N ASN A 607 -180.26 -9.49 -10.50
CA ASN A 607 -179.65 -8.71 -11.60
C ASN A 607 -178.69 -9.55 -12.49
N SER A 608 -178.11 -8.98 -13.56
CA SER A 608 -177.26 -9.68 -14.56
C SER A 608 -176.35 -8.71 -15.34
N LEU A 609 -175.46 -9.25 -16.21
CA LEU A 609 -174.83 -8.61 -17.41
C LEU A 609 -173.71 -7.53 -17.18
N PRO A 610 -172.84 -7.22 -18.17
CA PRO A 610 -172.39 -8.01 -19.35
C PRO A 610 -170.87 -7.93 -19.75
N ASP A 611 -170.49 -8.81 -20.70
CA ASP A 611 -169.67 -8.59 -21.93
C ASP A 611 -168.13 -8.37 -22.03
N VAL A 612 -167.60 -9.07 -23.06
CA VAL A 612 -166.65 -8.64 -24.14
C VAL A 612 -165.13 -8.55 -23.90
N VAL A 613 -164.41 -9.41 -24.66
CA VAL A 613 -163.09 -9.23 -25.36
C VAL A 613 -161.98 -8.48 -24.60
N GLY A 614 -160.82 -9.03 -24.28
CA GLY A 614 -159.97 -9.95 -25.04
C GLY A 614 -158.54 -9.38 -25.16
N ASP A 615 -157.66 -10.17 -25.78
CA ASP A 615 -156.33 -9.82 -26.33
C ASP A 615 -155.09 -9.65 -25.42
N GLU A 616 -153.98 -10.09 -26.00
CA GLU A 616 -152.55 -9.75 -25.90
C GLU A 616 -151.81 -9.23 -24.63
N LYS A 617 -150.48 -9.30 -24.76
CA LYS A 617 -149.46 -8.34 -24.27
C LYS A 617 -149.00 -8.34 -22.79
N GLN A 618 -147.79 -8.88 -22.64
CA GLN A 618 -146.56 -8.12 -22.30
C GLN A 618 -146.21 -7.69 -20.84
N LEU A 619 -145.12 -8.32 -20.36
CA LEU A 619 -143.80 -7.69 -20.08
C LEU A 619 -143.51 -6.82 -18.82
N ARG A 620 -142.19 -6.72 -18.58
CA ARG A 620 -141.40 -5.52 -18.17
C ARG A 620 -141.42 -5.17 -16.65
N THR A 621 -140.40 -4.50 -16.10
CA THR A 621 -139.21 -3.83 -16.71
C THR A 621 -138.02 -3.78 -15.74
N LEU A 622 -136.77 -3.90 -16.27
CA LEU A 622 -135.52 -3.25 -15.78
C LEU A 622 -135.02 -3.67 -14.35
N SER A 623 -133.74 -3.52 -13.96
CA SER A 623 -132.45 -3.16 -14.59
C SER A 623 -131.31 -3.66 -13.64
N ARG A 624 -130.01 -3.77 -13.98
CA ARG A 624 -129.20 -3.44 -15.17
C ARG A 624 -127.89 -4.27 -15.15
N ARG A 625 -127.17 -4.27 -16.29
CA ARG A 625 -125.74 -4.61 -16.58
C ARG A 625 -124.76 -4.75 -15.37
N GLY A 626 -123.73 -5.60 -15.39
CA GLY A 626 -123.33 -6.66 -16.34
C GLY A 626 -121.88 -6.57 -16.90
N SER A 627 -121.44 -7.66 -17.52
CA SER A 627 -120.40 -7.70 -18.59
C SER A 627 -118.90 -7.61 -18.13
N PRO A 628 -117.87 -7.72 -19.02
CA PRO A 628 -117.11 -9.00 -19.08
C PRO A 628 -115.59 -8.92 -19.42
N LEU A 629 -114.94 -10.09 -19.52
CA LEU A 629 -113.84 -10.45 -20.47
C LEU A 629 -112.55 -9.61 -20.61
N THR A 630 -111.63 -10.11 -21.47
CA THR A 630 -110.45 -9.46 -22.10
C THR A 630 -109.21 -9.12 -21.25
N THR A 631 -107.97 -9.07 -21.77
CA THR A 631 -107.13 -10.02 -22.59
C THR A 631 -105.74 -9.40 -22.86
N VAL A 632 -104.77 -10.22 -23.31
CA VAL A 632 -103.57 -9.85 -24.11
C VAL A 632 -102.35 -9.20 -23.39
N GLY A 633 -101.14 -9.53 -23.88
CA GLY A 633 -99.83 -9.07 -23.40
C GLY A 633 -98.88 -10.24 -23.08
N SER A 634 -98.28 -10.96 -24.05
CA SER A 634 -97.13 -10.58 -24.91
C SER A 634 -95.83 -10.35 -24.10
N SER A 635 -94.69 -11.02 -24.32
CA SER A 635 -94.22 -11.77 -25.50
C SER A 635 -93.28 -12.97 -25.21
N ARG A 636 -93.13 -13.84 -26.22
CA ARG A 636 -92.10 -14.89 -26.45
C ARG A 636 -91.02 -14.33 -27.44
N PRO A 637 -90.01 -15.08 -27.98
CA PRO A 637 -89.27 -16.27 -27.50
C PRO A 637 -87.73 -16.26 -27.79
N SER A 638 -87.02 -17.29 -27.29
CA SER A 638 -85.93 -18.09 -27.92
C SER A 638 -84.70 -17.49 -28.67
N GLY A 639 -83.53 -18.05 -28.29
CA GLY A 639 -82.44 -18.47 -29.21
C GLY A 639 -81.05 -17.89 -28.92
N HIS A 640 -79.91 -18.49 -29.28
CA HIS A 640 -79.44 -19.87 -29.54
C HIS A 640 -78.03 -19.72 -30.18
N THR A 641 -77.12 -20.69 -29.99
CA THR A 641 -75.78 -20.83 -30.65
C THR A 641 -74.66 -19.84 -30.27
N SER A 642 -73.36 -20.08 -30.54
CA SER A 642 -72.52 -21.31 -30.46
C SER A 642 -71.07 -20.99 -30.89
N ALA A 643 -70.02 -21.35 -30.12
CA ALA A 643 -68.64 -21.46 -30.64
C ALA A 643 -67.69 -22.32 -29.77
N ARG A 644 -66.86 -23.14 -30.43
CA ARG A 644 -65.69 -23.91 -29.93
C ARG A 644 -64.51 -22.95 -29.57
N SER A 645 -63.43 -23.32 -28.86
CA SER A 645 -62.41 -24.29 -29.32
C SER A 645 -61.15 -24.41 -28.42
N VAL A 646 -60.77 -25.65 -28.03
CA VAL A 646 -59.40 -26.25 -27.94
C VAL A 646 -58.24 -25.54 -27.19
N GLY A 647 -57.47 -26.30 -26.37
CA GLY A 647 -56.08 -25.92 -25.99
C GLY A 647 -55.39 -26.84 -24.96
N SER A 648 -54.42 -27.67 -25.39
CA SER A 648 -53.74 -28.69 -24.55
C SER A 648 -52.69 -28.19 -23.54
N ALA A 649 -52.76 -28.75 -22.34
CA ALA A 649 -51.74 -29.50 -21.57
C ALA A 649 -50.20 -29.30 -21.71
N ARG A 650 -49.52 -29.67 -20.60
CA ARG A 650 -48.15 -30.26 -20.43
C ARG A 650 -46.89 -29.36 -20.30
N SER A 651 -46.45 -29.27 -19.04
CA SER A 651 -45.13 -29.72 -18.51
C SER A 651 -43.78 -29.17 -19.00
N SER A 652 -42.97 -28.84 -17.98
CA SER A 652 -41.54 -29.18 -17.80
C SER A 652 -40.40 -28.22 -18.20
N LEU A 653 -39.37 -28.24 -17.34
CA LEU A 653 -37.93 -28.09 -17.59
C LEU A 653 -37.36 -26.83 -18.29
N ALA A 654 -36.79 -25.98 -17.42
CA ALA A 654 -35.36 -25.62 -17.42
C ALA A 654 -34.76 -24.63 -18.43
N THR A 655 -33.59 -24.14 -18.01
CA THR A 655 -32.49 -23.54 -18.78
C THR A 655 -32.46 -22.01 -19.00
N ARG A 656 -31.35 -21.46 -18.50
CA ARG A 656 -30.70 -20.17 -18.77
C ARG A 656 -30.30 -20.05 -20.25
N PRO A 657 -30.09 -18.84 -20.81
CA PRO A 657 -28.72 -18.27 -20.86
C PRO A 657 -28.70 -16.79 -20.40
N GLU A 658 -27.71 -16.37 -19.61
CA GLU A 658 -26.50 -15.62 -20.03
C GLU A 658 -26.76 -14.18 -20.52
N GLU A 659 -26.24 -13.21 -19.77
CA GLU A 659 -25.30 -12.25 -20.34
C GLU A 659 -24.18 -11.97 -19.31
N LEU A 660 -23.13 -11.25 -19.71
CA LEU A 660 -21.84 -11.20 -19.01
C LEU A 660 -21.65 -9.90 -18.20
N VAL A 661 -20.75 -9.94 -17.21
CA VAL A 661 -19.52 -9.13 -17.20
C VAL A 661 -18.54 -9.67 -16.13
N LEU A 662 -17.24 -9.52 -16.38
CA LEU A 662 -16.11 -9.94 -15.54
C LEU A 662 -15.71 -8.77 -14.60
N PHE A 663 -14.90 -8.88 -13.53
CA PHE A 663 -13.64 -9.61 -13.40
C PHE A 663 -13.27 -9.97 -11.95
N ARG A 664 -12.24 -10.79 -11.78
CA ARG A 664 -11.75 -11.33 -10.49
C ARG A 664 -10.58 -10.52 -9.90
N LYS A 665 -10.41 -10.62 -8.57
CA LYS A 665 -9.15 -11.11 -7.98
C LYS A 665 -9.44 -11.93 -6.72
N ALA A 666 -8.60 -12.92 -6.41
CA ALA A 666 -8.88 -13.98 -5.43
C ALA A 666 -7.81 -14.08 -4.33
N LYS A 667 -8.21 -14.63 -3.17
CA LYS A 667 -7.29 -15.02 -2.09
C LYS A 667 -6.53 -16.30 -2.46
N GLN A 668 -5.30 -16.45 -1.98
CA GLN A 668 -4.54 -17.70 -2.00
C GLN A 668 -4.71 -18.47 -0.69
N SER A 669 -4.37 -19.77 -0.70
CA SER A 669 -4.44 -20.66 0.47
C SER A 669 -3.38 -21.77 0.39
N ARG A 670 -2.51 -21.81 1.42
CA ARG A 670 -1.87 -22.99 2.06
C ARG A 670 -1.10 -24.07 1.23
N VAL A 671 0.16 -24.27 1.67
CA VAL A 671 0.77 -25.55 2.15
C VAL A 671 1.38 -26.48 1.06
N PRO A 672 2.43 -27.31 1.34
CA PRO A 672 3.10 -27.66 2.62
C PRO A 672 4.63 -27.40 2.72
N ASP A 673 5.18 -27.67 3.91
CA ASP A 673 6.62 -27.88 4.22
C ASP A 673 7.26 -29.10 3.56
N VAL A 674 8.59 -29.04 3.34
CA VAL A 674 9.53 -30.16 3.47
C VAL A 674 10.84 -29.64 4.07
N ALA A 675 11.34 -30.27 5.15
CA ALA A 675 12.53 -29.82 5.87
C ALA A 675 13.84 -30.45 5.36
N SER A 676 14.99 -29.76 5.51
CA SER A 676 16.33 -30.36 5.48
C SER A 676 17.43 -29.53 6.16
N LYS A 677 17.48 -29.65 7.49
CA LYS A 677 18.68 -29.96 8.31
C LYS A 677 20.04 -29.42 7.84
N GLU A 678 20.51 -28.38 8.51
CA GLU A 678 21.88 -27.86 8.40
C GLU A 678 22.96 -28.88 8.85
N ARG A 679 24.17 -28.73 8.30
CA ARG A 679 25.44 -29.11 8.94
C ARG A 679 26.47 -28.02 8.65
N GLY A 680 27.18 -27.56 9.68
CA GLY A 680 28.26 -26.57 9.55
C GLY A 680 29.66 -27.19 9.53
N ALA A 681 30.66 -26.30 9.59
CA ALA A 681 32.09 -26.54 9.82
C ALA A 681 32.86 -27.40 8.80
N GLY A 682 33.74 -26.74 8.05
CA GLY A 682 34.84 -27.33 7.28
C GLY A 682 35.91 -26.26 7.05
N GLU A 683 37.15 -26.51 7.46
CA GLU A 683 38.18 -25.48 7.62
C GLU A 683 38.88 -25.09 6.29
N GLY A 684 38.89 -23.79 5.98
CA GLY A 684 39.61 -23.25 4.82
C GLY A 684 41.08 -22.97 5.10
N LYS A 685 41.96 -23.97 4.94
CA LYS A 685 43.42 -23.74 4.93
C LYS A 685 43.82 -22.93 3.70
N GLY A 686 44.51 -21.81 3.90
CA GLY A 686 44.94 -20.93 2.80
C GLY A 686 46.09 -21.51 1.97
N LEU A 687 46.03 -21.30 0.65
CA LEU A 687 47.15 -21.51 -0.28
C LEU A 687 47.30 -20.31 -1.22
N LYS A 688 48.54 -20.10 -1.69
CA LYS A 688 48.96 -18.92 -2.46
C LYS A 688 48.52 -19.00 -3.93
N GLY A 689 48.46 -17.85 -4.60
CA GLY A 689 47.92 -17.72 -5.96
C GLY A 689 48.69 -18.49 -7.04
N GLY A 690 47.94 -19.10 -7.98
CA GLY A 690 48.48 -19.74 -9.18
C GLY A 690 48.59 -18.76 -10.36
N SER A 691 49.63 -18.94 -11.19
CA SER A 691 49.90 -18.05 -12.34
C SER A 691 49.06 -18.38 -13.57
N ILE A 692 48.81 -17.35 -14.40
CA ILE A 692 48.09 -17.42 -15.70
C ILE A 692 48.69 -18.47 -16.66
N SER A 693 49.98 -18.82 -16.50
CA SER A 693 50.65 -19.87 -17.25
C SER A 693 50.02 -21.26 -17.09
N GLU A 694 49.40 -21.55 -15.93
CA GLU A 694 48.84 -22.88 -15.67
C GLU A 694 47.47 -23.08 -16.33
N SER A 695 46.62 -22.05 -16.32
CA SER A 695 45.35 -22.05 -17.05
C SER A 695 45.54 -22.26 -18.55
N ARG A 696 46.57 -21.63 -19.14
CA ARG A 696 46.93 -21.85 -20.55
C ARG A 696 47.36 -23.30 -20.83
N ARG A 697 48.12 -23.91 -19.91
CA ARG A 697 48.55 -25.32 -20.03
C ARG A 697 47.37 -26.29 -19.95
N ARG A 698 46.36 -26.02 -19.13
CA ARG A 698 45.12 -26.83 -19.05
C ARG A 698 44.25 -26.72 -20.32
N ILE A 699 44.14 -25.52 -20.91
CA ILE A 699 43.41 -25.33 -22.19
C ILE A 699 44.09 -26.09 -23.33
N ALA A 700 45.43 -26.00 -23.46
CA ALA A 700 46.17 -26.76 -24.47
C ALA A 700 45.94 -28.28 -24.34
N HIS A 701 45.91 -28.80 -23.11
CA HIS A 701 45.69 -30.22 -22.85
C HIS A 701 44.25 -30.71 -23.15
N ALA A 702 43.26 -29.80 -23.11
CA ALA A 702 41.88 -30.08 -23.49
C ALA A 702 41.67 -30.03 -25.01
N VAL A 703 42.35 -29.11 -25.72
CA VAL A 703 42.34 -29.06 -27.19
C VAL A 703 43.02 -30.30 -27.78
N ALA A 704 44.16 -30.73 -27.22
CA ALA A 704 44.87 -31.94 -27.65
C ALA A 704 43.99 -33.20 -27.60
N ARG A 705 43.10 -33.32 -26.59
CA ARG A 705 42.18 -34.46 -26.45
C ARG A 705 40.99 -34.46 -27.42
N ARG A 706 40.74 -33.38 -28.18
CA ARG A 706 39.72 -33.37 -29.25
C ARG A 706 40.30 -33.65 -30.65
N ALA A 707 41.62 -33.80 -30.77
CA ALA A 707 42.31 -34.05 -32.03
C ALA A 707 42.75 -35.52 -32.21
N SER A 708 42.28 -36.44 -31.35
CA SER A 708 42.68 -37.86 -31.36
C SER A 708 41.56 -38.86 -31.63
N ASP A 709 40.29 -38.45 -31.54
CA ASP A 709 39.11 -39.31 -31.76
C ASP A 709 38.60 -39.25 -33.22
N GLN A 710 39.47 -38.98 -34.20
CA GLN A 710 39.13 -38.94 -35.64
C GLN A 710 40.19 -39.58 -36.57
N THR A 711 40.89 -40.64 -36.12
CA THR A 711 41.61 -41.57 -37.01
C THR A 711 41.71 -42.99 -36.42
N LEU A 712 40.60 -43.74 -36.45
CA LEU A 712 40.48 -45.19 -36.72
C LEU A 712 39.04 -45.67 -36.42
#